data_AF-A0A3C0ULI8-F1
#
_entry.id   AF-A0A3C0ULI8-F1
#
_cell.length_a   1.000
_cell.length_b   1.000
_cell.length_c   1.000
_cell.angle_alpha   90.00
_cell.angle_beta   90.00
_cell.angle_gamma   90.00
#
_symmetry.space_group_name_H-M   'P 1'
#
loop_
_entity.id
_entity.type
_entity.pdbx_description
1 polymer ?
#
loop_
_entity_poly.entity_id
_entity_poly.type
_entity_poly.pdbx_seq_one_letter_code
_entity_poly.pdbx_strand_id
1 'polypeptide(L)'
;MNDWVSEDRRIHTLNSMGHNWWSAVVYQAGIASMAVLNEEPQAKAWAEEVMRASKEWFAFQGSVLENKPSNFDANGGFYESVSYANFGVSEYLTFRLAWTNLFGKITMPYDATLQKTVDWFIHASYPTSKHRMMSLNFGDSNDHANGERPAKLMMALGMGNPHYYWYLQQIGNSEGREDMNLATPLGLLYHPAELRVRNDELRKGTTNSTLGLLNSTLLNPLPTAAIYKDMGWGMLRSSWDKDATLLGVKSGYTWNHAHADAGSFVLYHNSQYLLIDGGDVGYGLPEYSGYFVRSEAHNVMLFNGKAQDPQDQYHAVKASGSLHHLINGPSLKYLMADATGPTSRYFLRNYRHFLWLDKVILVLDDVKTYEAGKFEFLLHYQNEAKKKGPDLEIGQGEASILFRPLYPETLPLGYPHDFPEKMKLEERWGIKDRDAKTKIPYYAISPAENSRQTKFWNAIILLDNNNKAIETFVGSSGANGAAGRTNLPVIEKIGGENWQGVRITQNGTITEVYLNLLADGRLMHRNANAVINGWETDAYLTAISFPEKADRTNPDNLTSFFVSNGSYLRKEGKTFLHSLSKVFLNADYSNKQLNVQMDGQPLMHVKLRATEKPKSLFVNEQEMKAEVKDGKVMINLVK
;
A
#
# COMPACT_ATOMS: atom_id res chain seq x y z
N MET A 1 20.94 -29.36 -14.78
CA MET A 1 19.98 -30.00 -15.69
C MET A 1 19.28 -31.20 -15.04
N ASN A 2 19.98 -32.30 -14.77
CA ASN A 2 19.42 -33.54 -14.21
C ASN A 2 18.48 -33.33 -13.00
N ASP A 3 18.96 -32.72 -11.92
CA ASP A 3 18.20 -32.68 -10.66
C ASP A 3 17.07 -31.63 -10.64
N TRP A 4 16.99 -30.78 -11.67
CA TRP A 4 16.08 -29.63 -11.71
C TRP A 4 15.05 -29.71 -12.82
N VAL A 5 15.43 -30.01 -14.06
CA VAL A 5 14.47 -29.94 -15.19
C VAL A 5 14.28 -31.27 -15.90
N SER A 6 15.26 -32.19 -15.82
CA SER A 6 15.20 -33.48 -16.52
C SER A 6 13.97 -34.28 -16.12
N GLU A 7 13.26 -34.82 -17.11
CA GLU A 7 12.05 -35.62 -16.92
C GLU A 7 12.28 -36.84 -16.00
N ASP A 8 13.40 -37.54 -16.17
CA ASP A 8 13.71 -38.81 -15.51
C ASP A 8 14.38 -38.67 -14.13
N ARG A 9 14.91 -37.48 -13.81
CA ARG A 9 15.82 -37.28 -12.66
C ARG A 9 15.51 -36.06 -11.80
N ARG A 10 14.62 -35.16 -12.22
CA ARG A 10 14.37 -33.94 -11.44
C ARG A 10 13.82 -34.27 -10.06
N ILE A 11 14.43 -33.68 -9.03
CA ILE A 11 14.02 -33.83 -7.63
C ILE A 11 13.77 -32.49 -6.97
N HIS A 12 14.53 -31.45 -7.34
CA HIS A 12 14.45 -30.17 -6.66
C HIS A 12 13.21 -29.37 -7.05
N THR A 13 12.74 -29.49 -8.29
CA THR A 13 11.58 -28.72 -8.78
C THR A 13 10.23 -29.37 -8.52
N LEU A 14 10.20 -30.52 -7.85
CA LEU A 14 8.92 -31.19 -7.56
C LEU A 14 8.02 -30.30 -6.70
N ASN A 15 8.62 -29.58 -5.74
CA ASN A 15 7.92 -28.69 -4.82
C ASN A 15 8.52 -27.27 -4.74
N SER A 16 9.57 -26.92 -5.49
CA SER A 16 10.23 -25.60 -5.35
C SER A 16 9.84 -24.55 -6.40
N MET A 17 8.93 -24.83 -7.33
CA MET A 17 8.61 -23.87 -8.40
C MET A 17 7.98 -22.55 -7.89
N GLY A 18 7.37 -22.57 -6.71
CA GLY A 18 6.69 -21.43 -6.12
C GLY A 18 7.56 -20.45 -5.33
N HIS A 19 8.83 -20.26 -5.69
CA HIS A 19 9.71 -19.29 -5.01
C HIS A 19 10.90 -18.84 -5.87
N ASN A 20 11.63 -17.81 -5.43
CA ASN A 20 12.74 -17.22 -6.21
C ASN A 20 13.90 -18.17 -6.53
N TRP A 21 14.25 -19.10 -5.65
CA TRP A 21 15.47 -19.91 -5.81
C TRP A 21 15.42 -20.80 -7.07
N TRP A 22 14.22 -21.23 -7.45
CA TRP A 22 13.98 -21.96 -8.69
C TRP A 22 14.50 -21.19 -9.90
N SER A 23 14.18 -19.89 -9.97
CA SER A 23 14.61 -19.04 -11.07
C SER A 23 16.14 -18.91 -11.13
N ALA A 24 16.78 -18.71 -9.98
CA ALA A 24 18.23 -18.54 -9.90
C ALA A 24 18.98 -19.79 -10.38
N VAL A 25 18.56 -20.98 -9.94
CA VAL A 25 19.27 -22.21 -10.32
C VAL A 25 19.00 -22.60 -11.77
N VAL A 26 17.73 -22.56 -12.20
CA VAL A 26 17.32 -23.06 -13.52
C VAL A 26 17.79 -22.14 -14.65
N TYR A 27 17.65 -20.81 -14.49
CA TYR A 27 18.01 -19.88 -15.57
C TYR A 27 19.53 -19.72 -15.73
N GLN A 28 20.30 -19.77 -14.64
CA GLN A 28 21.76 -19.79 -14.74
C GLN A 28 22.28 -21.07 -15.40
N ALA A 29 21.65 -22.23 -15.15
CA ALA A 29 21.95 -23.44 -15.89
C ALA A 29 21.63 -23.30 -17.39
N GLY A 30 20.58 -22.57 -17.75
CA GLY A 30 20.27 -22.23 -19.14
C GLY A 30 21.35 -21.38 -19.81
N ILE A 31 21.88 -20.37 -19.10
CA ILE A 31 23.02 -19.56 -19.59
C ILE A 31 24.26 -20.44 -19.76
N ALA A 32 24.59 -21.27 -18.76
CA ALA A 32 25.73 -22.17 -18.82
C ALA A 32 25.62 -23.15 -19.99
N SER A 33 24.42 -23.67 -20.27
CA SER A 33 24.16 -24.53 -21.43
C SER A 33 24.46 -23.78 -22.73
N MET A 34 23.98 -22.54 -22.87
CA MET A 34 24.28 -21.72 -24.05
C MET A 34 25.76 -21.37 -24.21
N ALA A 35 26.53 -21.32 -23.12
CA ALA A 35 27.95 -21.01 -23.17
C ALA A 35 28.82 -22.15 -23.75
N VAL A 36 28.31 -23.40 -23.76
CA VAL A 36 29.04 -24.60 -24.20
C VAL A 36 28.44 -25.26 -25.45
N LEU A 37 27.73 -24.48 -26.28
CA LEU A 37 27.02 -24.99 -27.46
C LEU A 37 27.91 -25.68 -28.48
N ASN A 38 29.19 -25.33 -28.54
CA ASN A 38 30.13 -25.89 -29.51
C ASN A 38 30.86 -27.13 -28.96
N GLU A 39 30.84 -27.32 -27.64
CA GLU A 39 31.57 -28.35 -26.92
C GLU A 39 30.68 -29.51 -26.50
N GLU A 40 29.42 -29.25 -26.18
CA GLU A 40 28.47 -30.25 -25.66
C GLU A 40 27.24 -30.37 -26.60
N PRO A 41 27.08 -31.49 -27.32
CA PRO A 41 25.98 -31.69 -28.26
C PRO A 41 24.57 -31.52 -27.65
N GLN A 42 24.40 -31.79 -26.36
CA GLN A 42 23.10 -31.67 -25.68
C GLN A 42 22.77 -30.25 -25.22
N ALA A 43 23.75 -29.34 -25.23
CA ALA A 43 23.65 -28.00 -24.65
C ALA A 43 22.49 -27.17 -25.22
N LYS A 44 22.23 -27.27 -26.53
CA LYS A 44 21.10 -26.58 -27.16
C LYS A 44 19.76 -27.08 -26.64
N ALA A 45 19.60 -28.40 -26.55
CA ALA A 45 18.37 -29.01 -26.05
C ALA A 45 18.13 -28.65 -24.58
N TRP A 46 19.20 -28.57 -23.77
CA TRP A 46 19.10 -28.10 -22.39
C TRP A 46 18.62 -26.66 -22.27
N ALA A 47 19.17 -25.75 -23.09
CA ALA A 47 18.71 -24.36 -23.12
C ALA A 47 17.24 -24.25 -23.55
N GLU A 48 16.84 -25.00 -24.58
CA GLU A 48 15.45 -25.09 -25.06
C GLU A 48 14.50 -25.60 -23.97
N GLU A 49 14.92 -26.60 -23.20
CA GLU A 49 14.16 -27.13 -22.08
C GLU A 49 14.00 -26.11 -20.94
N VAL A 50 15.06 -25.38 -20.59
CA VAL A 50 14.98 -24.28 -19.61
C VAL A 50 14.01 -23.19 -20.10
N MET A 51 14.08 -22.83 -21.39
CA MET A 51 13.15 -21.86 -21.97
C MET A 51 11.70 -22.37 -21.95
N ARG A 52 11.47 -23.66 -22.18
CA ARG A 52 10.15 -24.28 -22.03
C ARG A 52 9.67 -24.20 -20.58
N ALA A 53 10.51 -24.59 -19.62
CA ALA A 53 10.19 -24.60 -18.19
C ALA A 53 9.88 -23.19 -17.64
N SER A 54 10.47 -22.14 -18.22
CA SER A 54 10.17 -20.75 -17.84
C SER A 54 8.67 -20.43 -17.91
N LYS A 55 7.96 -20.99 -18.90
CA LYS A 55 6.51 -20.78 -19.07
C LYS A 55 5.72 -21.30 -17.88
N GLU A 56 6.15 -22.44 -17.32
CA GLU A 56 5.51 -23.06 -16.16
C GLU A 56 5.78 -22.25 -14.89
N TRP A 57 6.99 -21.72 -14.70
CA TRP A 57 7.33 -20.90 -13.53
C TRP A 57 6.56 -19.57 -13.49
N PHE A 58 6.48 -18.86 -14.62
CA PHE A 58 5.68 -17.63 -14.69
C PHE A 58 4.17 -17.90 -14.60
N ALA A 59 3.71 -19.05 -15.08
CA ALA A 59 2.30 -19.44 -15.00
C ALA A 59 1.93 -20.15 -13.69
N PHE A 60 2.87 -20.33 -12.74
CA PHE A 60 2.62 -21.06 -11.50
C PHE A 60 1.50 -20.39 -10.69
N GLN A 61 0.35 -21.07 -10.61
CA GLN A 61 -0.87 -20.57 -9.97
C GLN A 61 -0.92 -20.86 -8.45
N GLY A 62 0.13 -21.45 -7.88
CA GLY A 62 0.11 -21.95 -6.52
C GLY A 62 -0.32 -23.41 -6.40
N SER A 63 -0.43 -23.87 -5.15
CA SER A 63 -0.81 -25.24 -4.80
C SER A 63 -1.69 -25.23 -3.57
N VAL A 64 -2.93 -25.67 -3.69
CA VAL A 64 -3.89 -25.73 -2.57
C VAL A 64 -3.43 -26.74 -1.52
N LEU A 65 -2.90 -27.89 -1.95
CA LEU A 65 -2.45 -28.95 -1.04
C LEU A 65 -1.22 -28.51 -0.24
N GLU A 66 -0.26 -27.88 -0.91
CA GLU A 66 0.97 -27.41 -0.28
C GLU A 66 0.83 -26.03 0.35
N ASN A 67 -0.30 -25.36 0.12
CA ASN A 67 -0.54 -23.99 0.55
C ASN A 67 0.57 -23.06 0.05
N LYS A 68 0.65 -22.91 -1.28
CA LYS A 68 1.55 -21.97 -1.93
C LYS A 68 0.75 -20.99 -2.76
N PRO A 69 1.11 -19.69 -2.74
CA PRO A 69 0.48 -18.69 -3.59
C PRO A 69 1.01 -18.83 -5.03
N SER A 70 0.40 -18.10 -5.96
CA SER A 70 1.02 -17.84 -7.25
C SER A 70 2.31 -17.03 -7.07
N ASN A 71 3.27 -17.19 -7.99
CA ASN A 71 4.52 -16.42 -7.95
C ASN A 71 4.25 -14.92 -8.18
N PHE A 72 3.31 -14.63 -9.07
CA PHE A 72 2.95 -13.28 -9.47
C PHE A 72 1.49 -12.99 -9.16
N ASP A 73 1.25 -11.75 -8.74
CA ASP A 73 -0.06 -11.11 -8.79
C ASP A 73 -0.46 -10.85 -10.25
N ALA A 74 -1.75 -10.85 -10.56
CA ALA A 74 -2.25 -10.56 -11.91
C ALA A 74 -1.79 -9.19 -12.47
N ASN A 75 -1.43 -8.26 -11.59
CA ASN A 75 -0.84 -6.95 -11.92
C ASN A 75 0.69 -6.94 -11.85
N GLY A 76 1.36 -8.08 -11.80
CA GLY A 76 2.82 -8.23 -11.95
C GLY A 76 3.64 -8.12 -10.67
N GLY A 77 3.01 -7.87 -9.53
CA GLY A 77 3.67 -7.91 -8.23
C GLY A 77 4.20 -9.31 -7.90
N PHE A 78 5.30 -9.41 -7.18
CA PHE A 78 5.89 -10.69 -6.77
C PHE A 78 5.82 -10.82 -5.25
N TYR A 79 5.22 -11.91 -4.77
CA TYR A 79 4.72 -11.97 -3.39
C TYR A 79 5.82 -11.93 -2.31
N GLU A 80 7.04 -12.35 -2.66
CA GLU A 80 8.12 -12.55 -1.69
C GLU A 80 8.67 -11.23 -1.13
N SER A 81 9.00 -10.29 -2.01
CA SER A 81 9.36 -8.90 -1.69
C SER A 81 9.89 -8.19 -2.94
N VAL A 82 10.12 -6.88 -2.84
CA VAL A 82 10.85 -6.10 -3.87
C VAL A 82 12.25 -6.69 -4.11
N SER A 83 12.97 -7.06 -3.05
CA SER A 83 14.34 -7.59 -3.17
C SER A 83 14.35 -8.93 -3.90
N TYR A 84 13.41 -9.82 -3.58
CA TYR A 84 13.34 -11.15 -4.19
C TYR A 84 12.77 -11.15 -5.60
N ALA A 85 11.91 -10.20 -5.90
CA ALA A 85 11.48 -9.96 -7.28
C ALA A 85 12.65 -9.47 -8.15
N ASN A 86 13.45 -8.51 -7.65
CA ASN A 86 14.62 -8.00 -8.34
C ASN A 86 15.58 -9.14 -8.66
N PHE A 87 15.85 -9.99 -7.67
CA PHE A 87 16.68 -11.18 -7.84
C PHE A 87 16.07 -12.14 -8.87
N GLY A 88 14.92 -12.76 -8.59
CA GLY A 88 14.41 -13.88 -9.39
C GLY A 88 14.04 -13.51 -10.84
N VAL A 89 13.45 -12.33 -11.05
CA VAL A 89 13.09 -11.88 -12.40
C VAL A 89 14.34 -11.54 -13.21
N SER A 90 15.37 -11.00 -12.58
CA SER A 90 16.63 -10.69 -13.27
C SER A 90 17.38 -11.92 -13.75
N GLU A 91 17.33 -13.02 -13.01
CA GLU A 91 17.93 -14.29 -13.40
C GLU A 91 17.32 -14.80 -14.71
N TYR A 92 15.99 -14.75 -14.82
CA TYR A 92 15.29 -15.05 -16.07
C TYR A 92 15.67 -14.08 -17.20
N LEU A 93 15.61 -12.77 -16.95
CA LEU A 93 15.84 -11.75 -17.98
C LEU A 93 17.28 -11.81 -18.52
N THR A 94 18.25 -12.15 -17.67
CA THR A 94 19.65 -12.38 -18.08
C THR A 94 19.73 -13.58 -19.02
N PHE A 95 19.05 -14.69 -18.68
CA PHE A 95 18.95 -15.85 -19.55
C PHE A 95 18.27 -15.53 -20.89
N ARG A 96 17.16 -14.79 -20.87
CA ARG A 96 16.44 -14.37 -22.09
C ARG A 96 17.29 -13.47 -22.98
N LEU A 97 18.12 -12.61 -22.40
CA LEU A 97 19.03 -11.76 -23.15
C LEU A 97 20.12 -12.57 -23.84
N ALA A 98 20.74 -13.52 -23.13
CA ALA A 98 21.70 -14.46 -23.72
C ALA A 98 21.07 -15.29 -24.84
N TRP A 99 19.85 -15.78 -24.64
CA TRP A 99 19.07 -16.47 -25.66
C TRP A 99 18.85 -15.59 -26.89
N THR A 100 18.43 -14.35 -26.69
CA THR A 100 18.15 -13.41 -27.78
C THR A 100 19.40 -13.12 -28.61
N ASN A 101 20.55 -13.01 -27.97
CA ASN A 101 21.83 -12.76 -28.65
C ASN A 101 22.28 -13.95 -29.51
N LEU A 102 21.97 -15.18 -29.11
CA LEU A 102 22.41 -16.39 -29.81
C LEU A 102 21.40 -16.91 -30.84
N PHE A 103 20.12 -16.89 -30.49
CA PHE A 103 19.06 -17.53 -31.27
C PHE A 103 18.04 -16.54 -31.86
N GLY A 104 18.17 -15.26 -31.53
CA GLY A 104 17.26 -14.21 -32.00
C GLY A 104 16.09 -13.93 -31.05
N LYS A 105 15.34 -12.88 -31.37
CA LYS A 105 14.23 -12.38 -30.54
C LYS A 105 13.08 -13.39 -30.48
N ILE A 106 12.46 -13.49 -29.29
CA ILE A 106 11.30 -14.34 -29.03
C ILE A 106 10.22 -13.55 -28.28
N THR A 107 8.97 -13.93 -28.52
CA THR A 107 7.80 -13.48 -27.74
C THR A 107 7.36 -14.59 -26.80
N MET A 108 7.03 -14.23 -25.56
CA MET A 108 6.58 -15.18 -24.54
C MET A 108 5.20 -14.79 -24.00
N PRO A 109 4.40 -15.77 -23.53
CA PRO A 109 3.06 -15.50 -23.04
C PRO A 109 3.04 -14.62 -21.77
N TYR A 110 4.14 -14.55 -21.04
CA TYR A 110 4.30 -13.78 -19.80
C TYR A 110 5.01 -12.42 -20.02
N ASP A 111 5.20 -11.97 -21.26
CA ASP A 111 5.82 -10.67 -21.56
C ASP A 111 5.07 -9.50 -20.91
N ALA A 112 3.74 -9.59 -20.87
CA ALA A 112 2.89 -8.63 -20.18
C ALA A 112 3.11 -8.66 -18.65
N THR A 113 3.32 -9.85 -18.07
CA THR A 113 3.64 -9.99 -16.63
C THR A 113 4.95 -9.29 -16.31
N LEU A 114 5.99 -9.48 -17.12
CA LEU A 114 7.29 -8.81 -16.93
C LEU A 114 7.17 -7.28 -16.98
N GLN A 115 6.39 -6.75 -17.92
CA GLN A 115 6.16 -5.30 -18.01
C GLN A 115 5.47 -4.77 -16.76
N LYS A 116 4.41 -5.45 -16.34
CA LYS A 116 3.67 -5.16 -15.12
C LYS A 116 4.53 -5.26 -13.86
N THR A 117 5.49 -6.19 -13.80
CA THR A 117 6.44 -6.30 -12.68
C THR A 117 7.33 -5.07 -12.56
N VAL A 118 7.76 -4.47 -13.69
CA VAL A 118 8.51 -3.21 -13.63
C VAL A 118 7.62 -2.04 -13.20
N ASP A 119 6.36 -2.01 -13.65
CA ASP A 119 5.39 -1.02 -13.16
C ASP A 119 5.14 -1.16 -11.64
N TRP A 120 5.17 -2.39 -11.12
CA TRP A 120 5.10 -2.64 -9.68
C TRP A 120 6.31 -2.09 -8.92
N PHE A 121 7.53 -2.27 -9.42
CA PHE A 121 8.72 -1.64 -8.83
C PHE A 121 8.60 -0.11 -8.76
N ILE A 122 8.00 0.50 -9.78
CA ILE A 122 7.72 1.94 -9.81
C ILE A 122 6.68 2.30 -8.74
N HIS A 123 5.57 1.56 -8.66
CA HIS A 123 4.55 1.77 -7.63
C HIS A 123 5.05 1.58 -6.19
N ALA A 124 6.02 0.68 -5.98
CA ALA A 124 6.66 0.47 -4.68
C ALA A 124 7.73 1.53 -4.34
N SER A 125 8.10 2.40 -5.28
CA SER A 125 9.21 3.34 -5.11
C SER A 125 8.80 4.66 -4.48
N TYR A 126 9.75 5.27 -3.77
CA TYR A 126 9.64 6.56 -3.12
C TYR A 126 10.78 7.48 -3.56
N PRO A 127 10.55 8.32 -4.58
CA PRO A 127 11.53 9.31 -5.03
C PRO A 127 11.83 10.35 -3.94
N THR A 128 13.12 10.66 -3.74
CA THR A 128 13.54 11.65 -2.74
C THR A 128 14.48 12.69 -3.35
N SER A 129 14.53 13.88 -2.74
CA SER A 129 15.48 14.95 -3.09
C SER A 129 16.75 14.93 -2.25
N LYS A 130 16.71 14.33 -1.05
CA LYS A 130 17.81 14.39 -0.07
C LYS A 130 18.69 13.16 -0.06
N HIS A 131 18.15 11.99 -0.43
CA HIS A 131 18.82 10.70 -0.31
C HIS A 131 18.67 9.91 -1.61
N ARG A 132 19.20 8.69 -1.65
CA ARG A 132 18.83 7.75 -2.72
C ARG A 132 17.33 7.43 -2.63
N MET A 133 16.75 7.00 -3.75
CA MET A 133 15.36 6.54 -3.79
C MET A 133 15.13 5.47 -2.71
N MET A 134 13.98 5.54 -2.04
CA MET A 134 13.52 4.51 -1.13
C MET A 134 12.44 3.64 -1.79
N SER A 135 12.03 2.56 -1.13
CA SER A 135 10.95 1.68 -1.58
C SER A 135 10.29 1.00 -0.39
N LEU A 136 9.08 0.49 -0.59
CA LEU A 136 8.41 -0.37 0.40
C LEU A 136 9.27 -1.61 0.72
N ASN A 137 9.43 -1.91 2.01
CA ASN A 137 10.33 -2.96 2.49
C ASN A 137 9.63 -4.16 3.13
N PHE A 138 8.35 -4.41 2.84
CA PHE A 138 7.66 -5.57 3.40
C PHE A 138 8.33 -6.91 3.00
N GLY A 139 8.29 -7.88 3.92
CA GLY A 139 8.97 -9.15 3.79
C GLY A 139 10.49 -9.02 3.90
N ASP A 140 11.21 -10.02 3.42
CA ASP A 140 12.68 -10.01 3.38
C ASP A 140 13.14 -9.01 2.30
N SER A 141 13.28 -7.76 2.71
CA SER A 141 13.62 -6.63 1.85
C SER A 141 14.22 -5.49 2.65
N ASN A 142 14.50 -4.38 1.97
CA ASN A 142 14.91 -3.13 2.61
C ASN A 142 14.30 -1.92 1.96
N ASP A 143 14.37 -0.81 2.68
CA ASP A 143 13.84 0.49 2.31
C ASP A 143 14.52 1.11 1.09
N HIS A 144 15.55 0.48 0.52
CA HIS A 144 16.21 0.91 -0.71
C HIS A 144 16.33 -0.19 -1.76
N ALA A 145 15.60 -1.29 -1.59
CA ALA A 145 15.40 -2.28 -2.63
C ALA A 145 14.81 -1.61 -3.88
N ASN A 146 15.10 -2.14 -5.05
CA ASN A 146 14.65 -1.55 -6.31
C ASN A 146 14.64 -2.61 -7.41
N GLY A 147 14.11 -2.24 -8.58
CA GLY A 147 14.09 -3.08 -9.79
C GLY A 147 15.01 -2.57 -10.89
N GLU A 148 16.19 -2.03 -10.58
CA GLU A 148 17.12 -1.48 -11.59
C GLU A 148 17.53 -2.53 -12.62
N ARG A 149 17.92 -3.73 -12.17
CA ARG A 149 18.40 -4.81 -13.05
C ARG A 149 17.29 -5.30 -14.00
N PRO A 150 16.05 -5.60 -13.55
CA PRO A 150 14.94 -5.93 -14.43
C PRO A 150 14.64 -4.82 -15.44
N ALA A 151 14.59 -3.56 -15.01
CA ALA A 151 14.30 -2.44 -15.90
C ALA A 151 15.34 -2.32 -17.03
N LYS A 152 16.64 -2.37 -16.71
CA LYS A 152 17.72 -2.32 -17.73
C LYS A 152 17.68 -3.51 -18.68
N LEU A 153 17.46 -4.72 -18.16
CA LEU A 153 17.38 -5.92 -19.00
C LEU A 153 16.15 -5.90 -19.92
N MET A 154 15.00 -5.44 -19.44
CA MET A 154 13.80 -5.25 -20.28
C MET A 154 14.08 -4.25 -21.41
N MET A 155 14.79 -3.16 -21.12
CA MET A 155 15.20 -2.20 -22.14
C MET A 155 16.17 -2.82 -23.17
N ALA A 156 17.16 -3.59 -22.72
CA ALA A 156 18.11 -4.30 -23.58
C ALA A 156 17.42 -5.31 -24.51
N LEU A 157 16.35 -5.94 -24.05
CA LEU A 157 15.51 -6.86 -24.84
C LEU A 157 14.58 -6.13 -25.83
N GLY A 158 14.56 -4.80 -25.83
CA GLY A 158 13.65 -3.99 -26.65
C GLY A 158 12.22 -3.94 -26.12
N MET A 159 12.02 -4.27 -24.83
CA MET A 159 10.73 -4.25 -24.13
C MET A 159 10.60 -3.04 -23.18
N GLY A 160 11.50 -2.06 -23.30
CA GLY A 160 11.48 -0.84 -22.49
C GLY A 160 10.32 0.09 -22.84
N ASN A 161 9.90 0.91 -21.86
CA ASN A 161 8.92 1.98 -22.05
C ASN A 161 9.42 3.29 -21.38
N PRO A 162 8.78 4.45 -21.62
CA PRO A 162 9.19 5.72 -21.02
C PRO A 162 9.23 5.75 -19.49
N HIS A 163 8.35 4.99 -18.80
CA HIS A 163 8.31 4.95 -17.34
C HIS A 163 9.56 4.31 -16.74
N TYR A 164 10.20 3.38 -17.45
CA TYR A 164 11.41 2.71 -16.98
C TYR A 164 12.60 3.67 -16.97
N TYR A 165 12.68 4.56 -17.96
CA TYR A 165 13.68 5.62 -17.95
C TYR A 165 13.47 6.57 -16.79
N TRP A 166 12.24 7.02 -16.57
CA TRP A 166 11.90 7.85 -15.39
C TRP A 166 12.33 7.14 -14.09
N TYR A 167 12.06 5.84 -13.98
CA TYR A 167 12.38 5.04 -12.79
C TYR A 167 13.88 4.93 -12.55
N LEU A 168 14.65 4.59 -13.60
CA LEU A 168 16.11 4.53 -13.53
C LEU A 168 16.73 5.90 -13.22
N GLN A 169 16.12 7.01 -13.66
CA GLN A 169 16.54 8.35 -13.25
C GLN A 169 16.32 8.61 -11.75
N GLN A 170 15.24 8.10 -11.17
CA GLN A 170 15.01 8.25 -9.72
C GLN A 170 15.98 7.40 -8.90
N ILE A 171 16.29 6.19 -9.38
CA ILE A 171 17.29 5.31 -8.74
C ILE A 171 18.68 5.96 -8.80
N GLY A 172 19.07 6.52 -9.95
CA GLY A 172 20.41 7.03 -10.18
C GLY A 172 21.41 5.88 -10.35
N ASN A 173 22.61 6.02 -9.76
CA ASN A 173 23.57 4.91 -9.72
C ASN A 173 23.29 4.06 -8.49
N SER A 174 22.72 2.87 -8.67
CA SER A 174 22.42 2.00 -7.55
C SER A 174 23.67 1.50 -6.84
N GLU A 175 23.56 1.27 -5.53
CA GLU A 175 24.56 0.61 -4.69
C GLU A 175 24.13 -0.82 -4.28
N GLY A 176 22.98 -1.28 -4.78
CA GLY A 176 22.48 -2.63 -4.52
C GLY A 176 23.43 -3.68 -5.08
N ARG A 177 23.70 -4.72 -4.28
CA ARG A 177 24.57 -5.84 -4.69
C ARG A 177 24.04 -6.57 -5.93
N GLU A 178 22.72 -6.76 -6.01
CA GLU A 178 22.05 -7.47 -7.09
C GLU A 178 21.80 -6.59 -8.33
N ASP A 179 22.15 -5.30 -8.26
CA ASP A 179 21.84 -4.32 -9.28
C ASP A 179 22.92 -4.24 -10.35
N MET A 180 22.55 -3.74 -11.53
CA MET A 180 23.46 -3.56 -12.66
C MET A 180 24.09 -2.15 -12.62
N ASN A 181 24.75 -1.82 -11.51
CA ASN A 181 25.35 -0.51 -11.33
C ASN A 181 26.54 -0.27 -12.28
N LEU A 182 26.92 0.99 -12.49
CA LEU A 182 27.95 1.38 -13.45
C LEU A 182 29.36 0.83 -13.13
N ALA A 183 29.60 0.35 -11.92
CA ALA A 183 30.86 -0.30 -11.55
C ALA A 183 30.92 -1.78 -11.95
N THR A 184 29.82 -2.37 -12.44
CA THR A 184 29.78 -3.75 -12.96
C THR A 184 29.91 -3.78 -14.49
N PRO A 185 30.52 -4.82 -15.10
CA PRO A 185 30.63 -4.92 -16.55
C PRO A 185 29.28 -4.89 -17.27
N LEU A 186 28.29 -5.63 -16.78
CA LEU A 186 26.94 -5.64 -17.35
C LEU A 186 26.22 -4.33 -17.12
N GLY A 187 26.40 -3.71 -15.97
CA GLY A 187 25.83 -2.40 -15.69
C GLY A 187 26.41 -1.29 -16.55
N LEU A 188 27.70 -1.35 -16.89
CA LEU A 188 28.31 -0.45 -17.87
C LEU A 188 27.76 -0.68 -19.29
N LEU A 189 27.66 -1.95 -19.71
CA LEU A 189 27.23 -2.34 -21.06
C LEU A 189 25.76 -2.00 -21.32
N TYR A 190 24.88 -2.24 -20.35
CA TYR A 190 23.44 -2.05 -20.48
C TYR A 190 22.92 -0.77 -19.80
N HIS A 191 23.80 0.17 -19.48
CA HIS A 191 23.36 1.50 -19.03
C HIS A 191 22.75 2.27 -20.20
N PRO A 192 21.48 2.71 -20.12
CA PRO A 192 20.88 3.50 -21.18
C PRO A 192 21.64 4.83 -21.37
N ALA A 193 22.10 5.11 -22.59
CA ALA A 193 22.91 6.29 -22.88
C ALA A 193 22.14 7.60 -22.59
N GLU A 194 20.81 7.57 -22.73
CA GLU A 194 19.91 8.69 -22.49
C GLU A 194 19.89 9.15 -21.03
N LEU A 195 20.24 8.28 -20.08
CA LEU A 195 20.35 8.65 -18.66
C LEU A 195 21.57 9.53 -18.36
N ARG A 196 22.55 9.59 -19.28
CA ARG A 196 23.75 10.44 -19.16
C ARG A 196 23.51 11.88 -19.61
N VAL A 197 22.37 12.17 -20.25
CA VAL A 197 22.03 13.53 -20.69
C VAL A 197 21.41 14.28 -19.53
N ARG A 198 21.98 15.44 -19.14
CA ARG A 198 21.41 16.29 -18.09
C ARG A 198 20.01 16.77 -18.49
N ASN A 199 19.08 16.82 -17.54
CA ASN A 199 17.68 17.24 -17.76
C ASN A 199 17.57 18.61 -18.48
N ASP A 200 18.53 19.49 -18.27
CA ASP A 200 18.63 20.84 -18.83
C ASP A 200 18.91 20.83 -20.35
N GLU A 201 19.56 19.78 -20.85
CA GLU A 201 19.88 19.57 -22.27
C GLU A 201 18.74 18.84 -23.00
N LEU A 202 18.02 17.96 -22.31
CA LEU A 202 16.79 17.31 -22.82
C LEU A 202 15.65 18.32 -23.04
N ARG A 203 15.48 19.29 -22.15
CA ARG A 203 14.49 20.37 -22.28
C ARG A 203 14.77 21.35 -23.43
N LYS A 204 16.00 21.43 -23.92
CA LYS A 204 16.40 22.34 -25.01
C LYS A 204 16.20 21.75 -26.41
N GLY A 205 15.68 20.52 -26.52
CA GLY A 205 15.35 19.90 -27.82
C GLY A 205 16.55 19.61 -28.71
N THR A 206 17.77 19.66 -28.18
CA THR A 206 19.02 19.49 -28.95
C THR A 206 19.46 18.03 -29.10
N THR A 207 18.74 17.07 -28.53
CA THR A 207 19.04 15.64 -28.68
C THR A 207 18.03 14.96 -29.61
N ASN A 208 18.53 14.33 -30.68
CA ASN A 208 17.72 13.61 -31.68
C ASN A 208 17.18 12.25 -31.18
N SER A 209 17.16 11.98 -29.87
CA SER A 209 16.58 10.73 -29.35
C SER A 209 15.10 10.93 -29.02
N THR A 210 14.24 10.24 -29.77
CA THR A 210 12.78 10.26 -29.59
C THR A 210 12.37 9.88 -28.16
N LEU A 211 13.19 9.06 -27.48
CA LEU A 211 13.02 8.64 -26.09
C LEU A 211 13.44 9.69 -25.05
N GLY A 212 14.47 10.51 -25.32
CA GLY A 212 14.89 11.60 -24.44
C GLY A 212 13.83 12.70 -24.31
N LEU A 213 13.15 13.02 -25.42
CA LEU A 213 12.04 13.98 -25.47
C LEU A 213 10.79 13.47 -24.71
N LEU A 214 10.49 12.16 -24.82
CA LEU A 214 9.39 11.51 -24.08
C LEU A 214 9.66 11.43 -22.57
N ASN A 215 10.92 11.26 -22.17
CA ASN A 215 11.30 11.15 -20.76
C ASN A 215 11.28 12.52 -20.03
N SER A 216 11.65 13.62 -20.70
CA SER A 216 11.63 14.96 -20.08
C SER A 216 10.24 15.58 -19.85
N THR A 217 9.19 14.93 -20.37
CA THR A 217 7.80 15.43 -20.37
C THR A 217 6.84 14.57 -19.54
N LEU A 218 7.30 13.45 -19.00
CA LEU A 218 6.46 12.51 -18.25
C LEU A 218 6.25 13.01 -16.81
N LEU A 219 5.20 13.81 -16.61
CA LEU A 219 4.85 14.41 -15.32
C LEU A 219 4.46 13.37 -14.25
N ASN A 220 3.88 12.23 -14.65
CA ASN A 220 3.49 11.14 -13.75
C ASN A 220 3.76 9.78 -14.43
N PRO A 221 4.62 8.90 -13.86
CA PRO A 221 4.92 7.60 -14.46
C PRO A 221 3.73 6.63 -14.42
N LEU A 222 2.91 6.65 -13.36
CA LEU A 222 1.79 5.72 -13.18
C LEU A 222 0.68 6.38 -12.34
N PRO A 223 -0.49 5.75 -12.12
CA PRO A 223 -1.49 6.26 -11.19
C PRO A 223 -0.92 6.44 -9.77
N THR A 224 -1.46 7.41 -9.03
CA THR A 224 -1.02 7.73 -7.65
C THR A 224 -1.58 6.78 -6.59
N ALA A 225 -2.22 5.69 -7.01
CA ALA A 225 -2.58 4.58 -6.16
C ALA A 225 -2.60 3.28 -6.97
N ALA A 226 -2.24 2.17 -6.33
CA ALA A 226 -2.25 0.84 -6.95
C ALA A 226 -2.62 -0.23 -5.91
N ILE A 227 -3.24 -1.31 -6.39
CA ILE A 227 -3.58 -2.48 -5.60
C ILE A 227 -3.18 -3.75 -6.35
N TYR A 228 -2.48 -4.63 -5.64
CA TYR A 228 -2.04 -5.95 -6.06
C TYR A 228 -2.79 -6.93 -5.17
N LYS A 229 -3.97 -7.33 -5.66
CA LYS A 229 -5.01 -7.99 -4.86
C LYS A 229 -4.64 -9.42 -4.47
N ASP A 230 -3.96 -10.14 -5.35
CA ASP A 230 -3.66 -11.56 -5.16
C ASP A 230 -2.53 -11.74 -4.12
N MET A 231 -1.54 -10.84 -4.12
CA MET A 231 -0.47 -10.85 -3.10
C MET A 231 -0.79 -9.98 -1.87
N GLY A 232 -1.79 -9.11 -1.95
CA GLY A 232 -2.27 -8.30 -0.84
C GLY A 232 -1.41 -7.08 -0.52
N TRP A 233 -0.95 -6.33 -1.53
CA TRP A 233 -0.23 -5.05 -1.34
C TRP A 233 -0.98 -3.86 -1.95
N GLY A 234 -0.92 -2.73 -1.28
CA GLY A 234 -1.54 -1.48 -1.71
C GLY A 234 -0.61 -0.30 -1.52
N MET A 235 -0.65 0.64 -2.45
CA MET A 235 0.15 1.85 -2.41
C MET A 235 -0.76 3.04 -2.65
N LEU A 236 -0.68 4.03 -1.77
CA LEU A 236 -1.37 5.31 -1.89
C LEU A 236 -0.32 6.41 -1.80
N ARG A 237 -0.30 7.36 -2.73
CA ARG A 237 0.62 8.52 -2.65
C ARG A 237 -0.05 9.83 -2.99
N SER A 238 0.46 10.95 -2.46
CA SER A 238 -0.09 12.28 -2.78
C SER A 238 0.25 12.72 -4.21
N SER A 239 1.49 12.49 -4.67
CA SER A 239 1.94 12.71 -6.06
C SER A 239 3.18 11.87 -6.35
N TRP A 240 3.74 12.00 -7.57
CA TRP A 240 5.04 11.43 -7.94
C TRP A 240 6.22 12.40 -7.77
N ASP A 241 5.95 13.60 -7.24
CA ASP A 241 7.00 14.54 -6.90
C ASP A 241 7.93 13.92 -5.85
N LYS A 242 9.20 14.33 -5.89
CA LYS A 242 10.14 13.96 -4.84
C LYS A 242 9.62 14.43 -3.49
N ASP A 243 9.83 13.61 -2.46
CA ASP A 243 9.48 13.90 -1.08
C ASP A 243 7.98 13.98 -0.78
N ALA A 244 7.13 13.61 -1.73
CA ALA A 244 5.69 13.44 -1.54
C ALA A 244 5.39 12.45 -0.38
N THR A 245 4.12 12.18 -0.11
CA THR A 245 3.75 11.17 0.89
C THR A 245 3.45 9.86 0.18
N LEU A 246 3.96 8.74 0.70
CA LEU A 246 3.61 7.38 0.29
C LEU A 246 3.20 6.56 1.51
N LEU A 247 1.99 5.99 1.46
CA LEU A 247 1.47 5.00 2.38
C LEU A 247 1.50 3.64 1.68
N GLY A 248 2.27 2.71 2.23
CA GLY A 248 2.26 1.29 1.83
C GLY A 248 1.41 0.49 2.79
N VAL A 249 0.64 -0.48 2.28
CA VAL A 249 -0.24 -1.36 3.06
C VAL A 249 -0.04 -2.79 2.61
N LYS A 250 0.08 -3.72 3.57
CA LYS A 250 0.15 -5.16 3.31
C LYS A 250 -0.92 -5.90 4.12
N SER A 251 -1.69 -6.73 3.44
CA SER A 251 -2.53 -7.76 4.06
C SER A 251 -2.71 -8.89 3.07
N GLY A 252 -1.87 -9.91 3.20
CA GLY A 252 -1.72 -10.93 2.15
C GLY A 252 -1.19 -12.24 2.70
N TYR A 253 -0.30 -12.85 1.95
CA TYR A 253 0.27 -14.15 2.29
C TYR A 253 1.42 -14.05 3.30
N THR A 254 1.59 -15.10 4.10
CA THR A 254 2.71 -15.28 5.03
C THR A 254 3.28 -16.67 4.79
N TRP A 255 4.50 -16.72 4.28
CA TRP A 255 5.28 -17.91 3.98
C TRP A 255 6.60 -17.48 3.34
N ASN A 256 7.69 -18.19 3.66
CA ASN A 256 9.00 -17.95 3.06
C ASN A 256 9.45 -16.49 3.30
N HIS A 257 9.64 -15.68 2.26
CA HIS A 257 10.11 -14.31 2.43
C HIS A 257 9.01 -13.29 2.81
N ALA A 258 7.75 -13.72 2.89
CA ALA A 258 6.63 -12.87 3.31
C ALA A 258 6.32 -13.07 4.80
N HIS A 259 6.39 -12.01 5.59
CA HIS A 259 6.26 -12.04 7.05
C HIS A 259 4.81 -12.13 7.54
N ALA A 260 4.65 -12.29 8.85
CA ALA A 260 3.38 -12.32 9.58
C ALA A 260 2.84 -10.91 9.88
N ASP A 261 2.64 -10.12 8.83
CA ASP A 261 2.41 -8.67 8.84
C ASP A 261 1.01 -8.27 8.31
N ALA A 262 0.03 -9.18 8.32
CA ALA A 262 -1.28 -8.91 7.73
C ALA A 262 -2.00 -7.74 8.42
N GLY A 263 -2.37 -6.74 7.61
CA GLY A 263 -2.94 -5.47 8.07
C GLY A 263 -1.89 -4.40 8.39
N SER A 264 -0.59 -4.68 8.21
CA SER A 264 0.51 -3.73 8.43
C SER A 264 0.49 -2.60 7.40
N PHE A 265 1.13 -1.50 7.78
CA PHE A 265 1.32 -0.32 6.93
C PHE A 265 2.62 0.40 7.27
N VAL A 266 3.09 1.21 6.32
CA VAL A 266 4.32 1.99 6.40
C VAL A 266 4.10 3.37 5.80
N LEU A 267 4.81 4.39 6.28
CA LEU A 267 4.64 5.77 5.82
C LEU A 267 5.97 6.46 5.53
N TYR A 268 6.09 6.96 4.31
CA TYR A 268 7.16 7.83 3.85
C TYR A 268 6.61 9.24 3.65
N HIS A 269 7.33 10.25 4.13
CA HIS A 269 6.92 11.64 4.04
C HIS A 269 8.14 12.58 4.14
N ASN A 270 8.18 13.61 3.29
CA ASN A 270 9.24 14.63 3.28
C ASN A 270 10.68 14.04 3.28
N SER A 271 10.92 13.11 2.35
CA SER A 271 12.19 12.36 2.16
C SER A 271 12.53 11.34 3.25
N GLN A 272 11.66 11.09 4.23
CA GLN A 272 11.97 10.23 5.38
C GLN A 272 11.01 9.05 5.49
N TYR A 273 11.51 7.96 6.05
CA TYR A 273 10.75 6.76 6.37
C TYR A 273 10.31 6.84 7.84
N LEU A 274 9.07 7.29 8.11
CA LEU A 274 8.67 7.72 9.47
C LEU A 274 7.98 6.62 10.27
N LEU A 275 6.99 5.94 9.66
CA LEU A 275 6.31 4.78 10.24
C LEU A 275 6.83 3.54 9.53
N ILE A 276 7.51 2.67 10.28
CA ILE A 276 8.38 1.66 9.69
C ILE A 276 7.85 0.25 9.87
N ASP A 277 8.28 -0.63 8.99
CA ASP A 277 8.26 -2.07 9.17
C ASP A 277 9.51 -2.53 9.93
N GLY A 278 9.43 -3.64 10.64
CA GLY A 278 10.55 -4.23 11.36
C GLY A 278 11.73 -4.60 10.46
N GLY A 279 11.47 -4.91 9.19
CA GLY A 279 12.52 -5.26 8.22
C GLY A 279 13.04 -6.70 8.40
N ASP A 280 14.32 -6.93 8.12
CA ASP A 280 14.92 -8.26 8.14
C ASP A 280 16.33 -8.32 8.74
N VAL A 281 16.82 -9.55 8.94
CA VAL A 281 18.22 -9.85 9.24
C VAL A 281 18.62 -11.13 8.52
N GLY A 282 19.93 -11.45 8.51
CA GLY A 282 20.41 -12.69 7.90
C GLY A 282 19.78 -13.95 8.49
N TYR A 283 19.39 -14.89 7.63
CA TYR A 283 18.65 -16.12 7.98
C TYR A 283 19.29 -17.02 9.05
N GLY A 284 20.62 -16.95 9.20
CA GLY A 284 21.33 -17.72 10.22
C GLY A 284 21.19 -17.17 11.64
N LEU A 285 20.60 -15.98 11.81
CA LEU A 285 20.42 -15.34 13.10
C LEU A 285 19.10 -15.78 13.76
N PRO A 286 19.10 -16.14 15.06
CA PRO A 286 17.89 -16.52 15.77
C PRO A 286 16.77 -15.47 15.69
N GLU A 287 17.14 -14.19 15.67
CA GLU A 287 16.25 -13.04 15.61
C GLU A 287 15.38 -13.04 14.36
N TYR A 288 15.85 -13.61 13.24
CA TYR A 288 15.06 -13.74 12.02
C TYR A 288 13.74 -14.46 12.31
N SER A 289 13.83 -15.70 12.81
CA SER A 289 12.67 -16.52 13.19
C SER A 289 12.02 -16.11 14.52
N GLY A 290 12.77 -15.41 15.37
CA GLY A 290 12.41 -15.02 16.72
C GLY A 290 11.60 -13.72 16.80
N TYR A 291 11.76 -12.83 15.83
CA TYR A 291 11.20 -11.47 15.86
C TYR A 291 10.76 -10.98 14.48
N PHE A 292 11.68 -10.86 13.51
CA PHE A 292 11.42 -10.12 12.26
C PHE A 292 10.27 -10.67 11.44
N VAL A 293 10.13 -12.01 11.36
CA VAL A 293 9.03 -12.63 10.60
C VAL A 293 7.71 -12.72 11.38
N ARG A 294 7.65 -12.16 12.60
CA ARG A 294 6.50 -12.27 13.52
C ARG A 294 5.72 -10.97 13.62
N SER A 295 4.43 -11.08 13.93
CA SER A 295 3.51 -9.94 14.05
C SER A 295 3.99 -8.81 14.97
N GLU A 296 4.77 -9.11 16.01
CA GLU A 296 5.32 -8.12 16.95
C GLU A 296 6.38 -7.19 16.34
N ALA A 297 6.86 -7.47 15.13
CA ALA A 297 7.78 -6.62 14.38
C ALA A 297 7.07 -5.62 13.45
N HIS A 298 5.73 -5.64 13.37
CA HIS A 298 4.98 -4.89 12.35
C HIS A 298 3.86 -4.02 12.94
N ASN A 299 3.35 -3.06 12.15
CA ASN A 299 2.26 -2.15 12.54
C ASN A 299 0.89 -2.85 12.48
N VAL A 300 0.65 -3.85 13.32
CA VAL A 300 -0.57 -4.70 13.28
C VAL A 300 -1.41 -4.60 14.56
N MET A 301 -2.57 -5.26 14.55
CA MET A 301 -3.39 -5.47 15.73
C MET A 301 -3.00 -6.77 16.43
N LEU A 302 -2.75 -6.71 17.75
CA LEU A 302 -2.63 -7.89 18.61
C LEU A 302 -3.86 -8.04 19.51
N PHE A 303 -4.15 -9.29 19.87
CA PHE A 303 -5.07 -9.66 20.93
C PHE A 303 -4.33 -10.47 21.99
N ASN A 304 -4.29 -9.97 23.23
CA ASN A 304 -3.51 -10.55 24.32
C ASN A 304 -2.05 -10.86 23.92
N GLY A 305 -1.41 -9.92 23.21
CA GLY A 305 -0.05 -10.07 22.71
C GLY A 305 0.13 -11.01 21.51
N LYS A 306 -0.94 -11.45 20.83
CA LYS A 306 -0.87 -12.40 19.71
C LYS A 306 -1.68 -11.99 18.49
N ALA A 307 -1.26 -12.41 17.29
CA ALA A 307 -1.98 -12.21 16.04
C ALA A 307 -1.88 -13.44 15.11
N GLN A 308 -0.98 -13.43 14.13
CA GLN A 308 -0.78 -14.58 13.25
C GLN A 308 -0.05 -15.72 13.96
N ASP A 309 -0.14 -16.93 13.41
CA ASP A 309 0.60 -18.07 13.95
C ASP A 309 2.08 -17.98 13.54
N PRO A 310 3.05 -17.99 14.47
CA PRO A 310 4.47 -17.96 14.11
C PRO A 310 4.91 -19.15 13.24
N GLN A 311 4.13 -20.23 13.23
CA GLN A 311 4.37 -21.40 12.38
C GLN A 311 4.07 -21.15 10.90
N ASP A 312 3.28 -20.11 10.56
CA ASP A 312 2.90 -19.78 9.18
C ASP A 312 4.13 -19.48 8.31
N GLN A 313 5.23 -18.98 8.90
CA GLN A 313 6.49 -18.77 8.21
C GLN A 313 6.99 -20.03 7.47
N TYR A 314 6.77 -21.20 8.06
CA TYR A 314 7.25 -22.49 7.54
C TYR A 314 6.14 -23.35 6.93
N HIS A 315 4.90 -23.20 7.40
CA HIS A 315 3.76 -24.02 6.99
C HIS A 315 2.76 -23.29 6.08
N ALA A 316 3.06 -22.03 5.80
CA ALA A 316 2.22 -21.08 5.07
C ALA A 316 0.87 -20.80 5.74
N VAL A 317 0.45 -19.54 5.71
CA VAL A 317 -0.86 -19.15 6.22
C VAL A 317 -1.97 -19.82 5.40
N LYS A 318 -2.89 -20.51 6.06
CA LYS A 318 -3.98 -21.25 5.37
C LYS A 318 -5.08 -20.33 4.83
N ALA A 319 -5.42 -19.30 5.59
CA ALA A 319 -6.38 -18.28 5.18
C ALA A 319 -5.63 -16.97 5.00
N SER A 320 -5.31 -16.62 3.76
CA SER A 320 -4.54 -15.41 3.47
C SER A 320 -5.31 -14.13 3.79
N GLY A 321 -4.57 -13.06 4.09
CA GLY A 321 -5.12 -11.71 4.16
C GLY A 321 -5.47 -11.21 2.76
N SER A 322 -6.21 -10.11 2.68
CA SER A 322 -6.54 -9.51 1.39
C SER A 322 -6.71 -8.00 1.47
N LEU A 323 -6.60 -7.34 0.31
CA LEU A 323 -6.90 -5.93 0.14
C LEU A 323 -8.07 -5.72 -0.82
N HIS A 324 -8.92 -4.75 -0.51
CA HIS A 324 -10.18 -4.54 -1.19
C HIS A 324 -10.44 -3.06 -1.51
N HIS A 325 -11.18 -2.86 -2.60
CA HIS A 325 -11.88 -1.62 -2.93
C HIS A 325 -11.00 -0.37 -2.94
N LEU A 326 -9.95 -0.38 -3.77
CA LEU A 326 -9.12 0.82 -3.98
C LEU A 326 -9.95 1.95 -4.62
N ILE A 327 -9.95 3.13 -3.98
CA ILE A 327 -10.51 4.36 -4.51
C ILE A 327 -9.40 5.39 -4.59
N ASN A 328 -9.15 5.93 -5.78
CA ASN A 328 -8.14 6.96 -6.06
C ASN A 328 -8.81 8.27 -6.49
N GLY A 329 -9.63 8.85 -5.61
CA GLY A 329 -10.39 10.06 -5.90
C GLY A 329 -9.55 11.34 -5.71
N PRO A 330 -9.94 12.45 -6.37
CA PRO A 330 -9.27 13.74 -6.19
C PRO A 330 -9.44 14.29 -4.77
N SER A 331 -10.64 14.16 -4.19
CA SER A 331 -10.91 14.58 -2.81
C SER A 331 -10.45 13.59 -1.73
N LEU A 332 -10.26 12.31 -2.09
CA LEU A 332 -10.14 11.24 -1.11
C LEU A 332 -9.53 9.98 -1.74
N LYS A 333 -8.66 9.30 -0.98
CA LYS A 333 -8.23 7.94 -1.30
C LYS A 333 -8.70 6.96 -0.24
N TYR A 334 -9.02 5.73 -0.65
CA TYR A 334 -9.46 4.68 0.25
C TYR A 334 -8.90 3.32 -0.13
N LEU A 335 -8.59 2.52 0.91
CA LEU A 335 -8.20 1.13 0.79
C LEU A 335 -8.68 0.37 2.04
N MET A 336 -9.17 -0.86 1.86
CA MET A 336 -9.52 -1.75 2.96
C MET A 336 -8.57 -2.94 2.99
N ALA A 337 -8.05 -3.25 4.17
CA ALA A 337 -7.32 -4.48 4.47
C ALA A 337 -8.20 -5.41 5.31
N ASP A 338 -8.24 -6.68 4.91
CA ASP A 338 -8.80 -7.77 5.70
C ASP A 338 -7.67 -8.68 6.17
N ALA A 339 -7.39 -8.65 7.47
CA ALA A 339 -6.41 -9.49 8.14
C ALA A 339 -7.07 -10.63 8.94
N THR A 340 -8.38 -10.84 8.78
CA THR A 340 -9.16 -11.80 9.57
C THR A 340 -8.72 -13.24 9.30
N GLY A 341 -8.42 -13.58 8.05
CA GLY A 341 -7.93 -14.92 7.68
C GLY A 341 -6.65 -15.28 8.44
N PRO A 342 -5.56 -14.49 8.29
CA PRO A 342 -4.29 -14.81 8.94
C PRO A 342 -4.35 -14.80 10.46
N THR A 343 -5.23 -13.98 11.04
CA THR A 343 -5.36 -13.86 12.51
C THR A 343 -6.57 -14.63 13.07
N SER A 344 -7.19 -15.52 12.28
CA SER A 344 -8.47 -16.17 12.60
C SER A 344 -8.45 -17.01 13.87
N ARG A 345 -7.25 -17.40 14.32
CA ARG A 345 -7.00 -18.08 15.59
C ARG A 345 -7.49 -17.27 16.80
N TYR A 346 -7.40 -15.94 16.72
CA TYR A 346 -7.79 -15.03 17.80
C TYR A 346 -8.92 -14.08 17.40
N PHE A 347 -8.99 -13.70 16.13
CA PHE A 347 -9.93 -12.72 15.63
C PHE A 347 -11.06 -13.37 14.84
N LEU A 348 -12.29 -12.97 15.15
CA LEU A 348 -13.46 -13.18 14.29
C LEU A 348 -13.59 -12.09 13.22
N ARG A 349 -12.95 -10.95 13.45
CA ARG A 349 -12.89 -9.81 12.54
C ARG A 349 -11.63 -9.02 12.83
N ASN A 350 -10.90 -8.69 11.77
CA ASN A 350 -9.73 -7.83 11.81
C ASN A 350 -9.66 -7.04 10.50
N TYR A 351 -10.51 -6.03 10.38
CA TYR A 351 -10.53 -5.15 9.21
C TYR A 351 -9.83 -3.85 9.53
N ARG A 352 -9.06 -3.33 8.59
CA ARG A 352 -8.43 -2.02 8.68
C ARG A 352 -8.78 -1.19 7.46
N HIS A 353 -9.23 0.03 7.69
CA HIS A 353 -9.60 0.97 6.64
C HIS A 353 -8.64 2.16 6.66
N PHE A 354 -8.12 2.52 5.48
CA PHE A 354 -7.32 3.72 5.29
C PHE A 354 -8.16 4.72 4.51
N LEU A 355 -8.43 5.87 5.12
CA LEU A 355 -9.15 6.98 4.50
C LEU A 355 -8.24 8.21 4.47
N TRP A 356 -7.70 8.53 3.29
CA TRP A 356 -6.79 9.66 3.11
C TRP A 356 -7.54 10.90 2.64
N LEU A 357 -7.59 11.90 3.52
CA LEU A 357 -8.24 13.19 3.37
C LEU A 357 -7.20 14.31 3.46
N ASP A 358 -6.61 14.69 2.34
CA ASP A 358 -5.63 15.79 2.25
C ASP A 358 -4.46 15.61 3.25
N LYS A 359 -4.36 16.40 4.32
CA LYS A 359 -3.29 16.25 5.33
C LYS A 359 -3.56 15.19 6.40
N VAL A 360 -4.73 14.55 6.39
CA VAL A 360 -5.13 13.58 7.41
C VAL A 360 -5.35 12.21 6.78
N ILE A 361 -4.66 11.20 7.29
CA ILE A 361 -4.96 9.79 6.98
C ILE A 361 -5.62 9.19 8.22
N LEU A 362 -6.87 8.78 8.10
CA LEU A 362 -7.55 8.01 9.13
C LEU A 362 -7.26 6.52 8.93
N VAL A 363 -6.80 5.87 10.00
CA VAL A 363 -6.64 4.41 10.10
C VAL A 363 -7.72 3.91 11.06
N LEU A 364 -8.69 3.16 10.53
CA LEU A 364 -9.82 2.65 11.31
C LEU A 364 -9.74 1.12 11.39
N ASP A 365 -9.57 0.60 12.59
CA ASP A 365 -9.60 -0.84 12.84
C ASP A 365 -10.96 -1.27 13.37
N ASP A 366 -11.51 -2.33 12.78
CA ASP A 366 -12.71 -3.00 13.23
C ASP A 366 -12.38 -4.42 13.65
N VAL A 367 -12.23 -4.60 14.97
CA VAL A 367 -11.73 -5.82 15.57
C VAL A 367 -12.79 -6.49 16.44
N LYS A 368 -12.85 -7.82 16.35
CA LYS A 368 -13.71 -8.68 17.16
C LYS A 368 -13.05 -10.02 17.41
N THR A 369 -13.18 -10.55 18.62
CA THR A 369 -12.53 -11.78 19.06
C THR A 369 -13.56 -12.77 19.62
N TYR A 370 -13.11 -14.00 19.91
CA TYR A 370 -13.97 -15.03 20.49
C TYR A 370 -14.38 -14.70 21.93
N GLU A 371 -13.47 -14.10 22.69
CA GLU A 371 -13.61 -13.75 24.11
C GLU A 371 -13.19 -12.30 24.38
N ALA A 372 -13.52 -11.77 25.56
CA ALA A 372 -13.06 -10.45 25.98
C ALA A 372 -11.58 -10.49 26.37
N GLY A 373 -10.81 -9.50 25.93
CA GLY A 373 -9.38 -9.40 26.24
C GLY A 373 -8.78 -8.06 25.85
N LYS A 374 -7.45 -7.98 25.82
CA LYS A 374 -6.69 -6.76 25.53
C LYS A 374 -6.44 -6.67 24.02
N PHE A 375 -6.94 -5.62 23.38
CA PHE A 375 -6.53 -5.24 22.03
C PHE A 375 -5.35 -4.27 22.08
N GLU A 376 -4.40 -4.43 21.17
CA GLU A 376 -3.18 -3.62 21.12
C GLU A 376 -2.89 -3.23 19.67
N PHE A 377 -2.79 -1.95 19.40
CA PHE A 377 -2.33 -1.39 18.12
C PHE A 377 -0.83 -1.17 18.22
N LEU A 378 -0.03 -1.84 17.38
CA LEU A 378 1.41 -1.62 17.32
C LEU A 378 1.76 -0.47 16.38
N LEU A 379 2.67 0.39 16.83
CA LEU A 379 3.16 1.55 16.08
C LEU A 379 4.69 1.65 16.17
N HIS A 380 5.34 1.18 15.12
CA HIS A 380 6.78 1.24 14.90
C HIS A 380 7.14 2.54 14.18
N TYR A 381 8.24 3.16 14.60
CA TYR A 381 8.73 4.42 14.09
C TYR A 381 10.26 4.42 13.99
N GLN A 382 10.81 5.23 13.10
CA GLN A 382 12.23 5.13 12.74
C GLN A 382 13.21 5.68 13.77
N ASN A 383 12.92 6.85 14.35
CA ASN A 383 13.90 7.56 15.18
C ASN A 383 13.30 8.05 16.49
N GLU A 384 12.55 9.16 16.45
CA GLU A 384 12.01 9.78 17.66
C GLU A 384 10.49 9.81 17.62
N ALA A 385 9.88 9.44 18.74
CA ALA A 385 8.47 9.64 19.00
C ALA A 385 8.30 10.25 20.39
N LYS A 386 7.58 11.37 20.47
CA LYS A 386 7.34 12.10 21.72
C LYS A 386 5.86 12.33 21.92
N LYS A 387 5.33 11.91 23.07
CA LYS A 387 3.95 12.23 23.45
C LYS A 387 3.82 13.73 23.72
N LYS A 388 2.90 14.40 23.02
CA LYS A 388 2.55 15.82 23.20
C LYS A 388 1.03 15.95 23.33
N GLY A 389 0.55 16.10 24.55
CA GLY A 389 -0.88 16.04 24.85
C GLY A 389 -1.48 14.69 24.43
N PRO A 390 -2.51 14.66 23.56
CA PRO A 390 -3.13 13.43 23.08
C PRO A 390 -2.41 12.83 21.86
N ASP A 391 -1.35 13.47 21.37
CA ASP A 391 -0.65 13.12 20.13
C ASP A 391 0.70 12.47 20.42
N LEU A 392 1.18 11.67 19.46
CA LEU A 392 2.58 11.27 19.35
C LEU A 392 3.18 12.04 18.18
N GLU A 393 4.14 12.93 18.46
CA GLU A 393 4.92 13.56 17.41
C GLU A 393 6.07 12.62 17.03
N ILE A 394 6.03 12.13 15.79
CA ILE A 394 7.02 11.19 15.25
C ILE A 394 7.82 11.92 14.19
N GLY A 395 9.14 11.90 14.30
CA GLY A 395 9.99 12.70 13.42
C GLY A 395 11.38 12.13 13.16
N GLN A 396 11.94 12.54 12.03
CA GLN A 396 13.30 12.26 11.62
C GLN A 396 13.85 13.46 10.83
N GLY A 397 14.88 14.11 11.36
CA GLY A 397 15.37 15.37 10.81
C GLY A 397 14.25 16.42 10.74
N GLU A 398 14.04 17.01 9.56
CA GLU A 398 13.00 18.03 9.32
C GLU A 398 11.61 17.44 9.03
N ALA A 399 11.50 16.12 8.82
CA ALA A 399 10.22 15.48 8.54
C ALA A 399 9.54 15.05 9.83
N SER A 400 8.23 15.28 9.94
CA SER A 400 7.46 14.84 11.11
C SER A 400 6.00 14.59 10.74
N ILE A 401 5.32 13.81 11.59
CA ILE A 401 3.88 13.62 11.61
C ILE A 401 3.36 13.73 13.04
N LEU A 402 2.06 13.92 13.21
CA LEU A 402 1.38 13.62 14.48
C LEU A 402 0.53 12.36 14.31
N PHE A 403 0.65 11.42 15.24
CA PHE A 403 -0.24 10.27 15.36
C PHE A 403 -1.19 10.50 16.53
N ARG A 404 -2.49 10.55 16.27
CA ARG A 404 -3.53 10.86 17.26
C ARG A 404 -4.53 9.71 17.39
N PRO A 405 -4.52 8.96 18.49
CA PRO A 405 -5.63 8.07 18.84
C PRO A 405 -6.92 8.85 19.15
N LEU A 406 -8.05 8.41 18.61
CA LEU A 406 -9.35 9.11 18.70
C LEU A 406 -10.43 8.23 19.36
N TYR A 407 -10.55 6.99 18.89
CA TYR A 407 -11.48 5.99 19.41
C TYR A 407 -10.72 4.70 19.78
N PRO A 408 -11.16 3.95 20.81
CA PRO A 408 -12.33 4.24 21.65
C PRO A 408 -12.17 5.50 22.52
N GLU A 409 -10.94 5.85 22.89
CA GLU A 409 -10.61 7.09 23.58
C GLU A 409 -9.31 7.72 23.05
N THR A 410 -8.99 8.93 23.49
CA THR A 410 -7.70 9.57 23.21
C THR A 410 -6.62 9.09 24.18
N LEU A 411 -5.36 9.43 23.92
CA LEU A 411 -4.34 9.43 24.97
C LEU A 411 -4.65 10.54 26.01
N PRO A 412 -4.18 10.40 27.27
CA PRO A 412 -4.44 11.38 28.32
C PRO A 412 -3.69 12.70 28.08
N LEU A 413 -4.25 13.84 28.50
CA LEU A 413 -3.57 15.15 28.40
C LEU A 413 -2.52 15.37 29.50
N GLY A 414 -2.64 14.66 30.63
CA GLY A 414 -1.72 14.72 31.76
C GLY A 414 -1.14 13.34 32.10
N TYR A 415 -0.86 13.11 33.40
CA TYR A 415 -0.33 11.84 33.86
C TYR A 415 -1.36 10.71 33.69
N PRO A 416 -0.94 9.52 33.20
CA PRO A 416 -1.88 8.44 32.92
C PRO A 416 -2.73 7.97 34.12
N HIS A 417 -2.21 8.07 35.35
CA HIS A 417 -2.94 7.63 36.54
C HIS A 417 -4.14 8.52 36.89
N ASP A 418 -4.15 9.78 36.43
CA ASP A 418 -5.27 10.71 36.61
C ASP A 418 -6.43 10.45 35.62
N PHE A 419 -6.18 9.65 34.58
CA PHE A 419 -7.12 9.39 33.48
C PHE A 419 -7.21 7.89 33.15
N PRO A 420 -7.69 7.06 34.11
CA PRO A 420 -7.70 5.61 33.97
C PRO A 420 -8.58 5.10 32.81
N GLU A 421 -9.52 5.92 32.32
CA GLU A 421 -10.42 5.62 31.19
C GLU A 421 -9.79 5.84 29.81
N LYS A 422 -8.65 6.54 29.73
CA LYS A 422 -7.98 6.88 28.47
C LYS A 422 -7.18 5.71 27.90
N MET A 423 -6.79 5.85 26.63
CA MET A 423 -5.90 4.89 25.98
C MET A 423 -4.56 4.82 26.73
N LYS A 424 -4.05 3.61 26.87
CA LYS A 424 -2.74 3.32 27.44
C LYS A 424 -1.70 3.32 26.33
N LEU A 425 -0.56 3.96 26.61
CA LEU A 425 0.62 3.97 25.77
C LEU A 425 1.73 3.19 26.47
N GLU A 426 2.16 2.08 25.87
CA GLU A 426 3.23 1.23 26.38
C GLU A 426 4.40 1.28 25.40
N GLU A 427 5.58 1.71 25.86
CA GLU A 427 6.81 1.63 25.08
C GLU A 427 7.37 0.21 25.17
N ARG A 428 7.68 -0.38 24.01
CA ARG A 428 8.28 -1.70 23.87
C ARG A 428 9.54 -1.60 23.02
N TRP A 429 10.34 -2.65 23.06
CA TRP A 429 11.63 -2.71 22.36
C TRP A 429 11.61 -3.79 21.29
N GLY A 430 11.81 -3.35 20.06
CA GLY A 430 12.06 -4.19 18.89
C GLY A 430 13.53 -4.31 18.58
N ILE A 431 13.84 -4.84 17.40
CA ILE A 431 15.18 -5.01 16.86
C ILE A 431 15.29 -4.18 15.59
N LYS A 432 16.41 -3.49 15.40
CA LYS A 432 16.63 -2.65 14.24
C LYS A 432 16.85 -3.50 12.98
N ASP A 433 16.21 -3.09 11.88
CA ASP A 433 16.44 -3.66 10.55
C ASP A 433 17.94 -3.82 10.26
N ARG A 434 18.34 -5.03 9.86
CA ARG A 434 19.70 -5.46 9.53
C ARG A 434 20.75 -5.33 10.63
N ASP A 435 20.34 -5.01 11.85
CA ASP A 435 21.22 -4.88 13.00
C ASP A 435 20.61 -5.54 14.23
N ALA A 436 20.81 -6.86 14.32
CA ALA A 436 20.32 -7.70 15.41
C ALA A 436 20.82 -7.28 16.81
N LYS A 437 21.84 -6.43 16.90
CA LYS A 437 22.42 -5.98 18.18
C LYS A 437 21.79 -4.69 18.69
N THR A 438 21.13 -3.94 17.83
CA THR A 438 20.52 -2.67 18.17
C THR A 438 19.04 -2.83 18.43
N LYS A 439 18.60 -2.41 19.62
CA LYS A 439 17.18 -2.33 19.96
C LYS A 439 16.63 -0.96 19.59
N ILE A 440 15.41 -0.92 19.10
CA ILE A 440 14.68 0.31 18.79
C ILE A 440 13.32 0.31 19.50
N PRO A 441 12.84 1.45 19.99
CA PRO A 441 11.55 1.51 20.64
C PRO A 441 10.41 1.51 19.62
N TYR A 442 9.25 0.99 20.02
CA TYR A 442 7.97 1.12 19.34
C TYR A 442 6.86 1.23 20.39
N TYR A 443 5.66 1.66 20.00
CA TYR A 443 4.52 1.77 20.92
C TYR A 443 3.49 0.67 20.72
N ALA A 444 2.96 0.16 21.83
CA ALA A 444 1.71 -0.57 21.89
C ALA A 444 0.63 0.32 22.51
N ILE A 445 -0.43 0.61 21.75
CA ILE A 445 -1.53 1.48 22.15
C ILE A 445 -2.75 0.60 22.44
N SER A 446 -3.34 0.71 23.63
CA SER A 446 -4.45 -0.16 24.04
C SER A 446 -5.56 0.59 24.78
N PRO A 447 -6.82 0.14 24.69
CA PRO A 447 -7.91 0.67 25.51
C PRO A 447 -7.66 0.44 27.00
N ALA A 448 -8.30 1.25 27.84
CA ALA A 448 -8.24 1.09 29.28
C ALA A 448 -8.75 -0.29 29.72
N GLU A 449 -9.86 -0.72 29.12
CA GLU A 449 -10.61 -1.93 29.48
C GLU A 449 -10.51 -3.02 28.44
N ASN A 450 -10.60 -4.27 28.92
CA ASN A 450 -10.73 -5.43 28.05
C ASN A 450 -12.10 -5.43 27.38
N SER A 451 -12.12 -5.83 26.11
CA SER A 451 -13.37 -5.95 25.36
C SER A 451 -13.29 -7.12 24.40
N ARG A 452 -14.45 -7.57 23.94
CA ARG A 452 -14.56 -8.58 22.88
C ARG A 452 -14.58 -7.98 21.47
N GLN A 453 -14.92 -6.69 21.38
CA GLN A 453 -15.01 -5.97 20.13
C GLN A 453 -14.79 -4.48 20.40
N THR A 454 -14.12 -3.80 19.48
CA THR A 454 -13.95 -2.35 19.55
C THR A 454 -13.65 -1.78 18.17
N LYS A 455 -13.65 -0.45 18.06
CA LYS A 455 -13.24 0.30 16.88
C LYS A 455 -12.08 1.20 17.26
N PHE A 456 -10.91 1.01 16.66
CA PHE A 456 -9.84 1.99 16.80
C PHE A 456 -9.95 3.01 15.67
N TRP A 457 -9.80 4.27 16.01
CA TRP A 457 -9.60 5.31 15.02
C TRP A 457 -8.34 6.05 15.38
N ASN A 458 -7.39 6.07 14.45
CA ASN A 458 -6.17 6.82 14.59
C ASN A 458 -6.07 7.80 13.41
N ALA A 459 -5.62 9.03 13.68
CA ALA A 459 -5.31 10.00 12.65
C ALA A 459 -3.80 10.17 12.54
N ILE A 460 -3.28 9.99 11.33
CA ILE A 460 -1.94 10.42 10.94
C ILE A 460 -2.10 11.81 10.32
N ILE A 461 -1.53 12.82 10.96
CA ILE A 461 -1.56 14.22 10.51
C ILE A 461 -0.19 14.51 9.88
N LEU A 462 -0.18 14.75 8.58
CA LEU A 462 1.00 15.07 7.80
C LEU A 462 1.43 16.52 8.11
N LEU A 463 2.69 16.70 8.50
CA LEU A 463 3.24 18.02 8.83
C LEU A 463 4.12 18.55 7.71
N ASP A 464 3.93 19.81 7.36
CA ASP A 464 4.76 20.53 6.41
C ASP A 464 5.37 21.80 7.03
N ASN A 465 6.10 22.56 6.22
CA ASN A 465 6.78 23.79 6.66
C ASN A 465 5.83 24.88 7.20
N ASN A 466 4.53 24.78 6.95
CA ASN A 466 3.52 25.70 7.49
C ASN A 466 3.08 25.29 8.90
N ASN A 467 3.40 24.09 9.37
CA ASN A 467 3.07 23.60 10.70
C ASN A 467 4.15 23.91 11.73
N LYS A 468 4.35 25.20 12.00
CA LYS A 468 5.41 25.68 12.91
C LYS A 468 5.06 25.41 14.37
N ALA A 469 6.04 24.96 15.14
CA ALA A 469 5.91 24.83 16.60
C ALA A 469 5.56 26.18 17.25
N ILE A 470 4.72 26.13 18.26
CA ILE A 470 4.30 27.25 19.12
C ILE A 470 4.92 26.99 20.48
N GLU A 471 5.58 28.01 21.05
CA GLU A 471 6.02 27.96 22.44
C GLU A 471 4.79 27.99 23.36
N THR A 472 4.40 26.84 23.91
CA THR A 472 3.37 26.78 24.96
C THR A 472 4.01 26.82 26.34
N PHE A 473 3.48 27.67 27.22
CA PHE A 473 3.85 27.82 28.63
C PHE A 473 3.77 26.48 29.38
N VAL A 474 4.87 26.07 30.02
CA VAL A 474 4.96 24.86 30.84
C VAL A 474 4.37 25.16 32.22
N GLY A 475 3.10 24.78 32.42
CA GLY A 475 2.55 24.70 33.78
C GLY A 475 3.26 23.59 34.58
N SER A 476 3.30 23.72 35.90
CA SER A 476 4.02 22.85 36.85
C SER A 476 3.61 21.37 36.86
N SER A 477 2.64 20.96 36.03
CA SER A 477 2.18 19.57 35.86
C SER A 477 2.64 18.91 34.54
N GLY A 478 3.39 19.60 33.67
CA GLY A 478 3.89 19.03 32.40
C GLY A 478 2.82 18.64 31.37
N ALA A 479 1.54 18.93 31.64
CA ALA A 479 0.42 18.64 30.76
C ALA A 479 0.26 19.75 29.69
N ASN A 480 1.09 19.73 28.65
CA ASN A 480 0.83 20.59 27.48
C ASN A 480 -0.25 19.94 26.60
N GLY A 481 -1.37 20.65 26.44
CA GLY A 481 -2.44 20.33 25.51
C GLY A 481 -1.99 20.56 24.06
N ALA A 482 -2.11 19.51 23.24
CA ALA A 482 -1.69 19.41 21.83
C ALA A 482 -0.17 19.60 21.58
N ALA A 483 0.35 18.97 20.53
CA ALA A 483 1.59 19.43 19.92
C ALA A 483 1.33 20.86 19.43
N GLY A 484 1.64 21.87 20.25
CA GLY A 484 1.40 23.28 19.93
C GLY A 484 2.06 23.61 18.60
N ARG A 485 1.30 23.53 17.51
CA ARG A 485 1.74 23.81 16.15
C ARG A 485 0.67 24.63 15.47
N THR A 486 1.11 25.60 14.67
CA THR A 486 0.23 26.41 13.83
C THR A 486 -0.34 25.58 12.67
N ASN A 487 -1.49 26.00 12.13
CA ASN A 487 -2.07 25.48 10.90
C ASN A 487 -2.32 23.95 10.87
N LEU A 488 -2.51 23.33 12.04
CA LEU A 488 -2.93 21.93 12.10
C LEU A 488 -4.39 21.78 11.65
N PRO A 489 -4.75 20.67 10.98
CA PRO A 489 -6.15 20.27 10.83
C PRO A 489 -6.83 20.19 12.20
N VAL A 490 -8.04 20.74 12.29
CA VAL A 490 -8.88 20.60 13.49
C VAL A 490 -9.67 19.30 13.34
N ILE A 491 -9.54 18.38 14.30
CA ILE A 491 -10.22 17.08 14.31
C ILE A 491 -11.08 16.99 15.56
N GLU A 492 -12.40 16.97 15.39
CA GLU A 492 -13.39 16.88 16.47
C GLU A 492 -14.03 15.49 16.47
N LYS A 493 -14.04 14.79 17.61
CA LYS A 493 -14.85 13.58 17.79
C LYS A 493 -16.34 13.96 17.75
N ILE A 494 -17.12 13.24 16.97
CA ILE A 494 -18.59 13.38 16.90
C ILE A 494 -19.21 11.98 17.02
N GLY A 495 -20.43 11.87 17.55
CA GLY A 495 -21.04 10.55 17.72
C GLY A 495 -22.48 10.62 18.19
N GLY A 496 -23.13 9.46 18.18
CA GLY A 496 -24.49 9.29 18.67
C GLY A 496 -24.84 7.83 18.90
N GLU A 497 -26.12 7.57 19.16
CA GLU A 497 -26.63 6.22 19.34
C GLU A 497 -26.49 5.43 18.03
N ASN A 498 -25.55 4.47 17.99
CA ASN A 498 -25.22 3.62 16.83
C ASN A 498 -24.34 4.23 15.73
N TRP A 499 -23.62 5.32 15.98
CA TRP A 499 -22.60 5.79 15.05
C TRP A 499 -21.48 6.55 15.76
N GLN A 500 -20.30 6.52 15.15
CA GLN A 500 -19.13 7.28 15.58
C GLN A 500 -18.61 8.09 14.39
N GLY A 501 -17.87 9.15 14.64
CA GLY A 501 -17.36 9.96 13.56
C GLY A 501 -16.33 10.99 13.97
N VAL A 502 -15.77 11.64 12.97
CA VAL A 502 -14.89 12.78 13.16
C VAL A 502 -15.29 13.90 12.21
N ARG A 503 -15.18 15.14 12.67
CA ARG A 503 -15.22 16.32 11.80
C ARG A 503 -13.80 16.84 11.64
N ILE A 504 -13.35 16.97 10.40
CA ILE A 504 -12.02 17.46 10.04
C ILE A 504 -12.17 18.80 9.32
N THR A 505 -11.59 19.86 9.86
CA THR A 505 -11.51 21.18 9.22
C THR A 505 -10.07 21.46 8.82
N GLN A 506 -9.83 21.66 7.53
CA GLN A 506 -8.52 21.98 6.96
C GLN A 506 -8.67 22.66 5.59
N ASN A 507 -7.73 23.54 5.24
CA ASN A 507 -7.63 24.13 3.90
C ASN A 507 -8.97 24.70 3.35
N GLY A 508 -9.77 25.36 4.20
CA GLY A 508 -11.06 25.93 3.78
C GLY A 508 -12.16 24.90 3.52
N THR A 509 -11.97 23.65 3.94
CA THR A 509 -12.92 22.54 3.77
C THR A 509 -13.23 21.89 5.13
N ILE A 510 -14.50 21.56 5.34
CA ILE A 510 -14.95 20.71 6.44
C ILE A 510 -15.35 19.36 5.85
N THR A 511 -14.77 18.27 6.36
CA THR A 511 -15.17 16.90 6.03
C THR A 511 -15.69 16.20 7.28
N GLU A 512 -16.92 15.70 7.24
CA GLU A 512 -17.50 14.88 8.29
C GLU A 512 -17.43 13.41 7.87
N VAL A 513 -16.76 12.58 8.69
CA VAL A 513 -16.61 11.14 8.47
C VAL A 513 -17.43 10.41 9.52
N TYR A 514 -18.26 9.48 9.08
CA TYR A 514 -19.18 8.71 9.89
C TYR A 514 -18.92 7.21 9.70
N LEU A 515 -18.94 6.45 10.79
CA LEU A 515 -19.01 5.00 10.81
C LEU A 515 -20.35 4.59 11.42
N ASN A 516 -21.08 3.79 10.65
CA ASN A 516 -22.37 3.26 11.04
C ASN A 516 -22.18 1.94 11.81
N LEU A 517 -22.44 1.94 13.12
CA LEU A 517 -22.31 0.76 13.98
C LEU A 517 -23.43 -0.27 13.75
N LEU A 518 -24.41 0.02 12.89
CA LEU A 518 -25.40 -0.94 12.42
C LEU A 518 -24.91 -1.70 11.17
N ALA A 519 -23.93 -1.15 10.44
CA ALA A 519 -23.43 -1.66 9.16
C ALA A 519 -22.18 -2.54 9.30
N ASP A 520 -21.83 -2.95 10.52
CA ASP A 520 -20.66 -3.77 10.82
C ASP A 520 -20.93 -5.28 10.65
N GLY A 521 -22.02 -5.68 9.98
CA GLY A 521 -22.34 -7.10 9.77
C GLY A 521 -22.67 -7.86 11.06
N ARG A 522 -22.92 -7.18 12.20
CA ARG A 522 -23.29 -7.80 13.48
C ARG A 522 -24.43 -8.80 13.38
N LEU A 523 -25.38 -8.56 12.48
CA LEU A 523 -26.50 -9.45 12.15
C LEU A 523 -26.76 -9.34 10.65
N MET A 524 -26.31 -10.33 9.87
CA MET A 524 -26.20 -10.23 8.41
C MET A 524 -27.52 -10.02 7.65
N HIS A 525 -28.66 -10.39 8.25
CA HIS A 525 -29.99 -10.21 7.64
C HIS A 525 -30.76 -9.01 8.22
N ARG A 526 -30.15 -8.19 9.09
CA ARG A 526 -30.77 -6.96 9.59
C ARG A 526 -30.33 -5.76 8.76
N ASN A 527 -31.26 -4.84 8.55
CA ASN A 527 -30.99 -3.60 7.85
C ASN A 527 -29.96 -2.76 8.61
N ALA A 528 -29.00 -2.22 7.86
CA ALA A 528 -27.98 -1.30 8.35
C ALA A 528 -28.42 0.18 8.27
N ASN A 529 -29.68 0.46 7.92
CA ASN A 529 -30.18 1.82 7.75
C ASN A 529 -30.02 2.63 9.05
N ALA A 530 -29.37 3.80 8.94
CA ALA A 530 -29.17 4.72 10.03
C ALA A 530 -29.50 6.16 9.59
N VAL A 531 -29.94 6.98 10.55
CA VAL A 531 -29.98 8.44 10.42
C VAL A 531 -28.81 9.00 11.21
N ILE A 532 -27.82 9.56 10.52
CA ILE A 532 -26.58 10.09 11.09
C ILE A 532 -26.50 11.58 10.78
N ASN A 533 -26.70 12.44 11.78
CA ASN A 533 -26.73 13.90 11.60
C ASN A 533 -27.65 14.37 10.44
N GLY A 534 -28.83 13.75 10.35
CA GLY A 534 -29.83 14.02 9.30
C GLY A 534 -29.56 13.34 7.96
N TRP A 535 -28.44 12.63 7.80
CA TRP A 535 -28.17 11.79 6.64
C TRP A 535 -28.73 10.40 6.84
N GLU A 536 -29.60 9.96 5.93
CA GLU A 536 -30.06 8.59 5.84
C GLU A 536 -29.11 7.80 4.95
N THR A 537 -28.56 6.71 5.47
CA THR A 537 -27.63 5.85 4.75
C THR A 537 -27.61 4.43 5.34
N ASP A 538 -27.21 3.47 4.52
CA ASP A 538 -26.88 2.10 4.91
C ASP A 538 -25.39 1.78 4.74
N ALA A 539 -24.58 2.79 4.42
CA ALA A 539 -23.15 2.66 4.25
C ALA A 539 -22.44 2.36 5.57
N TYR A 540 -21.32 1.63 5.49
CA TYR A 540 -20.45 1.37 6.63
C TYR A 540 -19.64 2.61 7.02
N LEU A 541 -18.94 3.21 6.05
CA LEU A 541 -18.31 4.52 6.20
C LEU A 541 -18.98 5.52 5.26
N THR A 542 -19.13 6.76 5.72
CA THR A 542 -19.56 7.89 4.89
C THR A 542 -18.64 9.07 5.17
N ALA A 543 -18.07 9.72 4.15
CA ALA A 543 -17.39 11.00 4.30
C ALA A 543 -18.10 12.05 3.45
N ILE A 544 -18.34 13.24 3.98
CA ILE A 544 -19.06 14.31 3.27
C ILE A 544 -18.30 15.61 3.48
N SER A 545 -17.94 16.26 2.38
CA SER A 545 -17.13 17.47 2.37
C SER A 545 -17.93 18.69 1.94
N PHE A 546 -17.68 19.81 2.60
CA PHE A 546 -18.27 21.12 2.33
C PHE A 546 -17.17 22.19 2.35
N PRO A 547 -17.32 23.29 1.60
CA PRO A 547 -16.56 24.50 1.87
C PRO A 547 -16.81 24.95 3.32
N GLU A 548 -15.77 25.39 4.03
CA GLU A 548 -15.83 25.67 5.47
C GLU A 548 -16.89 26.73 5.84
N LYS A 549 -17.10 27.71 4.95
CA LYS A 549 -18.07 28.79 5.13
C LYS A 549 -19.46 28.48 4.54
N ALA A 550 -19.67 27.29 3.99
CA ALA A 550 -20.94 26.93 3.39
C ALA A 550 -22.01 26.66 4.45
N ASP A 551 -23.27 26.95 4.10
CA ASP A 551 -24.41 26.50 4.89
C ASP A 551 -24.57 24.99 4.75
N ARG A 552 -24.18 24.25 5.79
CA ARG A 552 -24.25 22.77 5.85
C ARG A 552 -25.66 22.24 6.14
N THR A 553 -26.62 23.11 6.43
CA THR A 553 -28.02 22.70 6.55
C THR A 553 -28.58 22.36 5.18
N ASN A 554 -28.23 23.12 4.14
CA ASN A 554 -28.52 22.77 2.76
C ASN A 554 -27.54 21.70 2.23
N PRO A 555 -27.97 20.45 2.01
CA PRO A 555 -27.06 19.38 1.58
C PRO A 555 -26.54 19.56 0.13
N ASP A 556 -27.16 20.44 -0.68
CA ASP A 556 -26.68 20.74 -2.03
C ASP A 556 -25.38 21.54 -2.06
N ASN A 557 -24.96 22.09 -0.92
CA ASN A 557 -23.69 22.81 -0.79
C ASN A 557 -22.48 21.88 -0.61
N LEU A 558 -22.67 20.55 -0.58
CA LEU A 558 -21.55 19.61 -0.51
C LEU A 558 -20.70 19.71 -1.78
N THR A 559 -19.39 19.49 -1.63
CA THR A 559 -18.44 19.47 -2.75
C THR A 559 -18.05 18.05 -3.14
N SER A 560 -18.04 17.13 -2.20
CA SER A 560 -17.80 15.71 -2.47
C SER A 560 -18.37 14.83 -1.37
N PHE A 561 -18.56 13.56 -1.69
CA PHE A 561 -18.85 12.54 -0.70
C PHE A 561 -18.20 11.20 -1.04
N PHE A 562 -18.05 10.36 -0.03
CA PHE A 562 -17.62 8.98 -0.14
C PHE A 562 -18.58 8.09 0.63
N VAL A 563 -18.90 6.91 0.08
CA VAL A 563 -19.54 5.81 0.81
C VAL A 563 -18.71 4.55 0.68
N SER A 564 -18.59 3.79 1.76
CA SER A 564 -18.03 2.44 1.79
C SER A 564 -19.14 1.44 2.07
N ASN A 565 -19.28 0.43 1.21
CA ASN A 565 -20.30 -0.60 1.33
C ASN A 565 -21.72 -0.04 1.57
N GLY A 566 -22.11 0.96 0.76
CA GLY A 566 -23.41 1.65 0.85
C GLY A 566 -24.22 1.52 -0.44
N SER A 567 -25.55 1.56 -0.35
CA SER A 567 -26.45 1.55 -1.52
C SER A 567 -27.19 2.88 -1.71
N TYR A 568 -27.30 3.71 -0.67
CA TYR A 568 -27.89 5.04 -0.81
C TYR A 568 -27.31 6.05 0.18
N LEU A 569 -27.47 7.34 -0.17
CA LEU A 569 -27.21 8.47 0.71
C LEU A 569 -28.26 9.55 0.45
N ARG A 570 -28.99 9.97 1.48
CA ARG A 570 -30.10 10.92 1.37
C ARG A 570 -30.11 11.89 2.54
N LYS A 571 -30.64 13.09 2.31
CA LYS A 571 -30.93 14.07 3.36
C LYS A 571 -32.06 14.98 2.90
N GLU A 572 -33.05 15.22 3.77
CA GLU A 572 -34.18 16.13 3.52
C GLU A 572 -34.91 15.85 2.18
N GLY A 573 -35.20 14.58 1.91
CA GLY A 573 -35.85 14.15 0.66
C GLY A 573 -34.97 14.20 -0.60
N LYS A 574 -33.74 14.72 -0.52
CA LYS A 574 -32.76 14.74 -1.62
C LYS A 574 -31.93 13.46 -1.59
N THR A 575 -31.87 12.76 -2.72
CA THR A 575 -31.09 11.51 -2.87
C THR A 575 -29.80 11.79 -3.62
N PHE A 576 -28.66 11.72 -2.91
CA PHE A 576 -27.30 11.94 -3.43
C PHE A 576 -26.72 10.71 -4.09
N LEU A 577 -26.96 9.55 -3.51
CA LEU A 577 -26.60 8.26 -4.06
C LEU A 577 -27.81 7.34 -4.03
N HIS A 578 -28.00 6.60 -5.11
CA HIS A 578 -28.85 5.42 -5.11
C HIS A 578 -28.29 4.36 -6.06
N SER A 579 -28.17 3.15 -5.54
CA SER A 579 -27.91 1.92 -6.27
C SER A 579 -28.70 0.79 -5.60
N LEU A 580 -29.00 -0.28 -6.33
CA LEU A 580 -29.48 -1.53 -5.71
C LEU A 580 -28.31 -2.35 -5.16
N SER A 581 -27.14 -2.24 -5.80
CA SER A 581 -25.91 -2.85 -5.32
C SER A 581 -25.23 -1.97 -4.27
N LYS A 582 -24.53 -2.62 -3.34
CA LYS A 582 -23.59 -1.94 -2.45
C LYS A 582 -22.37 -1.49 -3.25
N VAL A 583 -21.95 -0.24 -3.06
CA VAL A 583 -20.82 0.39 -3.74
C VAL A 583 -19.81 0.95 -2.75
N PHE A 584 -18.58 1.06 -3.21
CA PHE A 584 -17.52 1.88 -2.64
C PHE A 584 -17.31 3.01 -3.63
N LEU A 585 -17.71 4.22 -3.28
CA LEU A 585 -17.84 5.30 -4.27
C LEU A 585 -17.42 6.64 -3.67
N ASN A 586 -16.50 7.33 -4.33
CA ASN A 586 -16.25 8.76 -4.13
C ASN A 586 -16.80 9.54 -5.32
N ALA A 587 -17.63 10.54 -5.06
CA ALA A 587 -18.11 11.50 -6.03
C ALA A 587 -17.64 12.90 -5.64
N ASP A 588 -16.93 13.56 -6.55
CA ASP A 588 -16.39 14.91 -6.40
C ASP A 588 -17.01 15.83 -7.46
N TYR A 589 -17.65 16.90 -7.01
CA TYR A 589 -18.38 17.88 -7.81
C TYR A 589 -17.59 19.18 -8.05
N SER A 590 -16.30 19.21 -7.67
CA SER A 590 -15.46 20.40 -7.80
C SER A 590 -15.29 20.82 -9.26
N ASN A 591 -14.98 22.10 -9.46
CA ASN A 591 -14.66 22.67 -10.78
C ASN A 591 -15.75 22.50 -11.86
N LYS A 592 -17.01 22.31 -11.46
CA LYS A 592 -18.14 22.00 -12.37
C LYS A 592 -17.97 20.69 -13.15
N GLN A 593 -17.11 19.80 -12.68
CA GLN A 593 -16.92 18.45 -13.18
C GLN A 593 -17.48 17.46 -12.18
N LEU A 594 -17.89 16.28 -12.65
CA LEU A 594 -18.23 15.17 -11.77
C LEU A 594 -17.19 14.07 -11.94
N ASN A 595 -16.31 13.93 -10.95
CA ASN A 595 -15.31 12.87 -10.90
C ASN A 595 -15.81 11.76 -9.97
N VAL A 596 -16.00 10.57 -10.52
CA VAL A 596 -16.51 9.40 -9.79
C VAL A 596 -15.44 8.31 -9.82
N GLN A 597 -15.02 7.91 -8.64
CA GLN A 597 -14.24 6.68 -8.46
C GLN A 597 -15.12 5.67 -7.76
N MET A 598 -15.30 4.49 -8.35
CA MET A 598 -16.15 3.47 -7.79
C MET A 598 -15.69 2.03 -8.02
N ASP A 599 -15.93 1.22 -6.99
CA ASP A 599 -15.80 -0.23 -7.00
C ASP A 599 -17.03 -0.88 -6.36
N GLY A 600 -17.24 -2.18 -6.63
CA GLY A 600 -18.42 -2.90 -6.16
C GLY A 600 -18.71 -4.13 -7.01
N GLN A 601 -19.99 -4.44 -7.18
CA GLN A 601 -20.43 -5.60 -7.96
C GLN A 601 -20.10 -5.43 -9.46
N PRO A 602 -20.02 -6.54 -10.23
CA PRO A 602 -19.76 -6.48 -11.67
C PRO A 602 -20.80 -5.66 -12.45
N LEU A 603 -22.06 -5.67 -12.00
CA LEU A 603 -23.16 -4.91 -12.59
C LEU A 603 -23.64 -3.85 -11.60
N MET A 604 -23.54 -2.59 -11.99
CA MET A 604 -23.96 -1.47 -11.16
C MET A 604 -24.77 -0.46 -11.96
N HIS A 605 -25.90 -0.06 -11.38
CA HIS A 605 -26.73 1.02 -11.88
C HIS A 605 -26.79 2.10 -10.79
N VAL A 606 -25.95 3.13 -10.94
CA VAL A 606 -25.78 4.19 -9.95
C VAL A 606 -26.48 5.47 -10.42
N LYS A 607 -27.25 6.08 -9.51
CA LYS A 607 -27.83 7.41 -9.69
C LYS A 607 -27.18 8.38 -8.71
N LEU A 608 -26.54 9.42 -9.23
CA LEU A 608 -25.91 10.47 -8.44
C LEU A 608 -26.68 11.77 -8.58
N ARG A 609 -26.91 12.50 -7.50
CA ARG A 609 -27.53 13.82 -7.57
C ARG A 609 -26.68 14.79 -8.38
N ALA A 610 -27.33 15.63 -9.16
CA ALA A 610 -26.70 16.73 -9.87
C ALA A 610 -27.66 17.93 -9.85
N THR A 611 -27.27 18.98 -9.12
CA THR A 611 -28.01 20.26 -9.10
C THR A 611 -27.98 20.96 -10.45
N GLU A 612 -26.90 20.75 -11.20
CA GLU A 612 -26.65 21.26 -12.54
C GLU A 612 -26.09 20.14 -13.42
N LYS A 613 -26.20 20.26 -14.75
CA LYS A 613 -25.52 19.32 -15.65
C LYS A 613 -24.01 19.54 -15.58
N PRO A 614 -23.19 18.53 -15.21
CA PRO A 614 -21.75 18.70 -15.13
C PRO A 614 -21.16 18.96 -16.52
N LYS A 615 -20.07 19.74 -16.59
CA LYS A 615 -19.37 20.02 -17.85
C LYS A 615 -18.72 18.76 -18.44
N SER A 616 -18.19 17.92 -17.56
CA SER A 616 -17.60 16.62 -17.89
C SER A 616 -17.88 15.64 -16.76
N LEU A 617 -17.95 14.36 -17.12
CA LEU A 617 -18.11 13.24 -16.19
C LEU A 617 -16.94 12.29 -16.40
N PHE A 618 -16.20 12.00 -15.34
CA PHE A 618 -15.18 10.96 -15.33
C PHE A 618 -15.60 9.86 -14.38
N VAL A 619 -15.50 8.61 -14.85
CA VAL A 619 -15.80 7.42 -14.06
C VAL A 619 -14.59 6.50 -14.13
N ASN A 620 -13.94 6.25 -12.99
CA ASN A 620 -12.71 5.46 -12.91
C ASN A 620 -11.66 5.95 -13.92
N GLU A 621 -11.42 7.26 -13.94
CA GLU A 621 -10.49 7.97 -14.84
C GLU A 621 -10.88 7.99 -16.33
N GLN A 622 -12.00 7.36 -16.71
CA GLN A 622 -12.50 7.37 -18.09
C GLN A 622 -13.57 8.46 -18.27
N GLU A 623 -13.42 9.27 -19.32
CA GLU A 623 -14.44 10.26 -19.66
C GLU A 623 -15.71 9.58 -20.19
N MET A 624 -16.86 9.96 -19.65
CA MET A 624 -18.16 9.44 -20.03
C MET A 624 -19.12 10.59 -20.35
N LYS A 625 -20.10 10.33 -21.21
CA LYS A 625 -21.18 11.28 -21.48
C LYS A 625 -22.09 11.40 -20.25
N ALA A 626 -22.25 12.62 -19.73
CA ALA A 626 -23.18 12.90 -18.64
C ALA A 626 -24.64 12.89 -19.12
N GLU A 627 -25.38 11.83 -18.79
CA GLU A 627 -26.83 11.75 -18.95
C GLU A 627 -27.53 12.18 -17.66
N VAL A 628 -28.18 13.35 -17.71
CA VAL A 628 -28.92 13.91 -16.58
C VAL A 628 -30.41 13.73 -16.81
N LYS A 629 -31.08 13.04 -15.88
CA LYS A 629 -32.53 12.86 -15.85
C LYS A 629 -33.04 13.10 -14.44
N ASP A 630 -34.08 13.93 -14.30
CA ASP A 630 -34.71 14.25 -13.01
C ASP A 630 -33.70 14.73 -11.94
N GLY A 631 -32.73 15.56 -12.34
CA GLY A 631 -31.67 16.09 -11.46
C GLY A 631 -30.67 15.04 -10.99
N LYS A 632 -30.51 13.93 -11.73
CA LYS A 632 -29.56 12.86 -11.43
C LYS A 632 -28.73 12.47 -12.64
N VAL A 633 -27.44 12.29 -12.43
CA VAL A 633 -26.52 11.63 -13.38
C VAL A 633 -26.68 10.13 -13.23
N MET A 634 -26.83 9.45 -14.36
CA MET A 634 -27.03 8.01 -14.45
C MET A 634 -25.72 7.35 -14.90
N ILE A 635 -25.25 6.34 -14.16
CA ILE A 635 -24.04 5.60 -14.51
C ILE A 635 -24.34 4.10 -14.51
N ASN A 636 -24.14 3.47 -15.66
CA ASN A 636 -24.24 2.04 -15.84
C ASN A 636 -22.83 1.48 -16.05
N LEU A 637 -22.41 0.57 -15.17
CA LEU A 637 -21.15 -0.13 -15.31
C LEU A 637 -21.36 -1.64 -15.43
N VAL A 638 -20.58 -2.22 -16.34
CA VAL A 638 -20.38 -3.66 -16.52
C VAL A 638 -18.86 -3.88 -16.45
N LYS A 639 -18.37 -4.47 -15.35
CA LYS A 639 -16.95 -4.78 -15.14
C LYS A 639 -16.58 -6.15 -15.67
#